data_AF-A0A9Q0ITX8-F1
#
_entry.id   AF-A0A9Q0ITX8-F1
#
_cell.length_a   1.000
_cell.length_b   1.000
_cell.length_c   1.000
_cell.angle_alpha   90.00
_cell.angle_beta   90.00
_cell.angle_gamma   90.00
#
_symmetry.space_group_name_H-M   'P 1'
#
loop_
_entity.id
_entity.type
_entity.pdbx_description
1 polymer ?
#
loop_
_entity_poly.entity_id
_entity_poly.type
_entity_poly.pdbx_seq_one_letter_code
_entity_poly.pdbx_strand_id
1 'polypeptide(L)'
;MAKQPLSKKVAAPSVSQINAEYVTQLANKYWAPHVKNKLPFDPKVLEDIYEKEILSSKFAIRKIMLLEFSQYLENYLWVNYTPKVSSNAYLMSISCIVNEKFRENVPAWECVMEAVLAEEKAGLTLREQMVLLVFLDHCFNSLVQQLISLPMWMGLLPTRLQHELKKVPKLQKFWNLIKKKYDKMDADAAEQAKSERTFLSALIDKFLGVLGSIPPSGPVSMDKVHYCERFVELMIDLEALLPTRRWFNTVLDNSHLVLLDMLKFYTGFEINDQTGNALTQKEMTTLHYDRITSLQRAAFAHFPELLDFALSNVASVDTRESLTKLFGHLSPNTLHRVASYLCLLPELPEGQDTSYEMTVLLELLVSRHERRISQIEQLNQMPLYPTEKIIWDENIVPTEYYSGCLALPKLNLQFLTLHDYLLRNFNLFRLESTYEIRQDIEDVVARMKPWQSEYGGAVFGGWARMAQTITAFSIVEVAKPNIGENWPARVRADVTINLNVRDHIKHEWEGLRKHDVCFLVTVRPNMPYGTRFDRRQPFLEQTGLVYVRGCEVQGMLDDKGRVIEEGPDPKPKLRGDSRTYRVRKPKENNFKAVLETIRNLMNTECVVPDWLHDIILGYGDPGSAHYSKMPNQISSLDFNDTFLSLDHLRSCFPDYAVKVAEEDPALQVPPFRIKFPPHVPLNRGPYPYNQPKRNTIQFTPTQIEAIRAGMQPGLTMVVGPPGTGKTDVAVQIISNLYHNFPEQRTLIVTHSNQALNQLFEKIIALDIDERHLLRLGHGEEALETEKDFSRYGRVNYVLARRLELLREVGRLQESLGVPGDVSYTCETAGHFYLYQVISRWEQYMSKVRPKQGKTVEAEAVATHFPFHQYFSNAPQPVFRGRTYDEDMEIAEGCYRHLNRPNMAPEFRAFELLRSGLDRSKYLLVKEAKIIAMTCTHAALKRHDLVELGFKYDNILMEESAQILEIETFIPLLLQNPEDGYSRLKRWIMIGDHHQLPPVIKNMAFQKYSNMEQSLFTRFVRLGVPTVDLDAQGRARASLCNLYNWRYKQLGNLPHVQQLPQFQVPNPGLTFDFQLVNVEDFNGVGESEPNPYFYQ
;
A
#
# COMPACT_ATOMS: atom_id res chain seq x y z
N MET A 1 3.60 -24.56 -30.62
CA MET A 1 4.71 -23.86 -29.93
C MET A 1 6.00 -24.65 -30.14
N ALA A 2 6.86 -24.20 -31.06
CA ALA A 2 8.24 -24.69 -31.11
C ALA A 2 9.04 -23.83 -30.12
N LYS A 3 9.59 -24.45 -29.07
CA LYS A 3 10.40 -23.79 -28.03
C LYS A 3 11.56 -23.04 -28.70
N GLN A 4 11.63 -21.71 -28.55
CA GLN A 4 12.89 -21.00 -28.78
C GLN A 4 13.92 -21.52 -27.76
N PRO A 5 15.17 -21.79 -28.16
CA PRO A 5 16.21 -22.15 -27.21
C PRO A 5 16.41 -20.99 -26.22
N LEU A 6 16.37 -21.30 -24.93
CA LEU A 6 16.79 -20.40 -23.84
C LEU A 6 18.03 -19.65 -24.29
N SER A 7 17.93 -18.32 -24.37
CA SER A 7 19.08 -17.46 -24.68
C SER A 7 20.20 -17.82 -23.69
N LYS A 8 21.41 -18.03 -24.21
CA LYS A 8 22.59 -18.24 -23.37
C LYS A 8 22.66 -17.09 -22.36
N LYS A 9 22.77 -17.43 -21.07
CA LYS A 9 23.05 -16.50 -19.96
C LYS A 9 24.22 -15.60 -20.37
N VAL A 10 23.97 -14.30 -20.53
CA VAL A 10 25.00 -13.32 -20.88
C VAL A 10 25.42 -12.63 -19.60
N ALA A 11 26.67 -12.84 -19.17
CA ALA A 11 27.28 -12.15 -18.05
C ALA A 11 27.38 -10.63 -18.31
N ALA A 12 27.44 -9.84 -17.23
CA ALA A 12 27.75 -8.41 -17.33
C ALA A 12 29.15 -8.24 -17.95
N PRO A 13 29.34 -7.33 -18.92
CA PRO A 13 30.65 -7.13 -19.53
C PRO A 13 31.61 -6.42 -18.57
N SER A 14 32.84 -6.89 -18.50
CA SER A 14 33.92 -6.21 -17.77
C SER A 14 34.11 -4.77 -18.27
N VAL A 15 34.60 -3.86 -17.43
CA VAL A 15 34.92 -2.46 -17.78
C VAL A 15 35.79 -2.36 -19.04
N SER A 16 36.73 -3.29 -19.23
CA SER A 16 37.59 -3.36 -20.42
C SER A 16 36.81 -3.68 -21.71
N GLN A 17 35.80 -4.55 -21.64
CA GLN A 17 34.90 -4.86 -22.77
C GLN A 17 33.98 -3.69 -23.11
N ILE A 18 33.52 -2.94 -22.11
CA ILE A 18 32.71 -1.73 -22.29
C ILE A 18 33.56 -0.63 -22.97
N ASN A 19 34.80 -0.43 -22.53
CA ASN A 19 35.71 0.56 -23.10
C ASN A 19 36.17 0.21 -24.52
N ALA A 20 36.22 -1.07 -24.88
CA ALA A 20 36.53 -1.53 -26.23
C ALA A 20 35.36 -1.37 -27.23
N GLU A 21 34.15 -1.09 -26.74
CA GLU A 21 32.95 -1.03 -27.56
C GLU A 21 32.87 0.26 -28.40
N TYR A 22 32.42 0.14 -29.66
CA TYR A 22 32.35 1.27 -30.61
C TYR A 22 31.51 2.44 -30.10
N VAL A 23 30.39 2.16 -29.45
CA VAL A 23 29.50 3.16 -28.83
C VAL A 23 30.24 3.99 -27.78
N THR A 24 31.05 3.36 -26.94
CA THR A 24 31.83 4.04 -25.89
C THR A 24 32.90 4.95 -26.49
N GLN A 25 33.53 4.54 -27.60
CA GLN A 25 34.49 5.37 -28.31
C GLN A 25 33.82 6.61 -28.94
N LEU A 26 32.62 6.46 -29.49
CA LEU A 26 31.82 7.59 -29.98
C LEU A 26 31.40 8.51 -28.83
N ALA A 27 30.93 7.96 -27.72
CA ALA A 27 30.56 8.73 -26.54
C ALA A 27 31.72 9.62 -26.10
N ASN A 28 32.92 9.06 -25.95
CA ASN A 28 34.11 9.80 -25.55
C ASN A 28 34.53 10.90 -26.54
N LYS A 29 34.16 10.79 -27.81
CA LYS A 29 34.45 11.83 -28.82
C LYS A 29 33.41 12.94 -28.84
N TYR A 30 32.14 12.64 -28.58
CA TYR A 30 31.04 13.54 -28.88
C TYR A 30 30.21 14.01 -27.67
N TRP A 31 29.95 13.15 -26.66
CA TRP A 31 28.97 13.50 -25.62
C TRP A 31 29.30 13.07 -24.18
N ALA A 32 30.26 12.18 -23.94
CA ALA A 32 30.55 11.62 -22.62
C ALA A 32 30.81 12.70 -21.55
N PRO A 33 30.28 12.55 -20.32
CA PRO A 33 30.25 13.62 -19.34
C PRO A 33 31.64 14.04 -18.81
N HIS A 34 32.59 13.11 -18.74
CA HIS A 34 33.91 13.33 -18.15
C HIS A 34 34.95 13.90 -19.14
N VAL A 35 34.59 14.05 -20.43
CA VAL A 35 35.50 14.55 -21.47
C VAL A 35 35.30 16.05 -21.67
N LYS A 36 36.38 16.83 -21.50
CA LYS A 36 36.34 18.30 -21.61
C LYS A 36 36.25 18.82 -23.06
N ASN A 37 36.91 18.15 -24.01
CA ASN A 37 36.98 18.58 -25.41
C ASN A 37 36.19 17.59 -26.28
N LYS A 38 34.96 17.97 -26.63
CA LYS A 38 34.04 17.17 -27.46
C LYS A 38 34.00 17.71 -28.89
N LEU A 39 33.80 16.85 -29.87
CA LEU A 39 33.52 17.26 -31.26
C LEU A 39 32.11 17.87 -31.36
N PRO A 40 31.87 18.79 -32.32
CA PRO A 40 30.55 19.36 -32.54
C PRO A 40 29.53 18.30 -33.00
N PHE A 41 28.24 18.62 -32.87
CA PHE A 41 27.15 17.76 -33.32
C PHE A 41 27.28 17.41 -34.81
N ASP A 42 27.08 16.13 -35.11
CA ASP A 42 27.12 15.58 -36.47
C ASP A 42 25.92 14.65 -36.67
N PRO A 43 24.92 15.01 -37.50
CA PRO A 43 23.75 14.17 -37.78
C PRO A 43 24.12 12.76 -38.26
N LYS A 44 25.26 12.60 -38.93
CA LYS A 44 25.69 11.31 -39.46
C LYS A 44 26.03 10.31 -38.35
N VAL A 45 26.55 10.78 -37.21
CA VAL A 45 26.84 9.93 -36.05
C VAL A 45 25.56 9.30 -35.51
N LEU A 46 24.47 10.07 -35.49
CA LEU A 46 23.17 9.59 -35.05
C LEU A 46 22.59 8.55 -36.02
N GLU A 47 22.62 8.83 -37.33
CA GLU A 47 22.17 7.87 -38.35
C GLU A 47 23.00 6.58 -38.29
N ASP A 48 24.32 6.69 -38.16
CA ASP A 48 25.23 5.54 -38.03
C ASP A 48 24.93 4.71 -36.76
N ILE A 49 24.68 5.35 -35.61
CA ILE A 49 24.29 4.64 -34.37
C ILE A 49 22.96 3.92 -34.57
N TYR A 50 21.96 4.59 -35.13
CA TYR A 50 20.65 3.99 -35.30
C TYR A 50 20.68 2.79 -36.27
N GLU A 51 21.26 2.96 -37.45
CA GLU A 51 21.31 1.90 -38.47
C GLU A 51 22.23 0.75 -38.05
N LYS A 52 23.45 1.06 -37.58
CA LYS A 52 24.50 0.05 -37.36
C LYS A 52 24.50 -0.53 -35.95
N GLU A 53 24.06 0.18 -34.93
CA GLU A 53 24.08 -0.32 -33.55
C GLU A 53 22.68 -0.72 -33.05
N ILE A 54 21.63 0.01 -33.39
CA ILE A 54 20.26 -0.27 -32.92
C ILE A 54 19.54 -1.23 -33.87
N LEU A 55 19.38 -0.87 -35.15
CA LEU A 55 18.64 -1.68 -36.13
C LEU A 55 19.36 -2.98 -36.48
N SER A 56 20.66 -2.93 -36.77
CA SER A 56 21.43 -4.13 -37.15
C SER A 56 21.48 -5.18 -36.04
N SER A 57 21.50 -4.74 -34.78
CA SER A 57 21.47 -5.61 -33.59
C SER A 57 20.06 -6.08 -33.23
N LYS A 58 19.05 -5.66 -34.02
CA LYS A 58 17.63 -5.93 -33.79
C LYS A 58 17.12 -5.41 -32.45
N PHE A 59 17.54 -4.19 -32.07
CA PHE A 59 17.24 -3.53 -30.80
C PHE A 59 17.82 -4.31 -29.62
N ALA A 60 19.08 -4.74 -29.71
CA ALA A 60 19.72 -5.45 -28.62
C ALA A 60 19.78 -4.58 -27.36
N ILE A 61 19.18 -5.08 -26.28
CA ILE A 61 18.98 -4.32 -25.05
C ILE A 61 20.29 -3.76 -24.48
N ARG A 62 21.36 -4.56 -24.54
CA ARG A 62 22.70 -4.16 -24.12
C ARG A 62 23.21 -2.90 -24.83
N LYS A 63 22.95 -2.77 -26.13
CA LYS A 63 23.39 -1.60 -26.92
C LYS A 63 22.64 -0.34 -26.49
N ILE A 64 21.34 -0.47 -26.23
CA ILE A 64 20.49 0.63 -25.78
C ILE A 64 20.91 1.07 -24.36
N MET A 65 21.15 0.12 -23.45
CA MET A 65 21.68 0.40 -22.10
C MET A 65 23.00 1.17 -22.14
N LEU A 66 23.94 0.78 -23.00
CA LEU A 66 25.23 1.49 -23.14
C LEU A 66 25.05 2.93 -23.64
N LEU A 67 24.13 3.14 -24.59
CA LEU A 67 23.80 4.49 -25.06
C LEU A 67 23.18 5.32 -23.95
N GLU A 68 22.22 4.77 -23.20
CA GLU A 68 21.58 5.44 -22.06
C GLU A 68 22.62 5.79 -20.97
N PHE A 69 23.42 4.82 -20.53
CA PHE A 69 24.43 5.00 -19.48
C PHE A 69 25.49 6.04 -19.86
N SER A 70 25.78 6.16 -21.16
CA SER A 70 26.69 7.19 -21.69
C SER A 70 26.10 8.60 -21.73
N GLN A 71 24.84 8.78 -21.29
CA GLN A 71 24.05 10.02 -21.34
C GLN A 71 23.80 10.51 -22.78
N TYR A 72 23.47 9.59 -23.68
CA TYR A 72 23.22 9.90 -25.10
C TYR A 72 22.02 10.84 -25.30
N LEU A 73 20.96 10.70 -24.49
CA LEU A 73 19.77 11.56 -24.57
C LEU A 73 20.08 12.99 -24.12
N GLU A 74 20.68 13.13 -22.94
CA GLU A 74 20.91 14.41 -22.25
C GLU A 74 22.02 15.22 -22.92
N ASN A 75 23.09 14.56 -23.39
CA ASN A 75 24.27 15.25 -23.88
C ASN A 75 24.38 15.31 -25.41
N TYR A 76 23.59 14.53 -26.16
CA TYR A 76 23.68 14.47 -27.62
C TYR A 76 22.35 14.63 -28.35
N LEU A 77 21.34 13.81 -28.03
CA LEU A 77 20.06 13.83 -28.76
C LEU A 77 19.25 15.09 -28.45
N TRP A 78 18.85 15.31 -27.20
CA TRP A 78 17.84 16.32 -26.93
C TRP A 78 18.36 17.76 -27.11
N VAL A 79 19.58 18.02 -26.65
CA VAL A 79 20.21 19.36 -26.73
C VAL A 79 20.40 19.82 -28.18
N ASN A 80 20.50 18.88 -29.13
CA ASN A 80 20.68 19.18 -30.56
C ASN A 80 19.41 18.97 -31.39
N TYR A 81 18.27 18.65 -30.77
CA TYR A 81 17.03 18.40 -31.48
C TYR A 81 16.42 19.70 -32.02
N THR A 82 16.17 19.74 -33.33
CA THR A 82 15.36 20.80 -33.96
C THR A 82 14.47 20.19 -35.04
N PRO A 83 13.33 20.81 -35.39
CA PRO A 83 12.48 20.33 -36.48
C PRO A 83 13.22 20.15 -37.81
N LYS A 84 14.29 20.92 -38.05
CA LYS A 84 15.11 20.88 -39.28
C LYS A 84 16.01 19.66 -39.39
N VAL A 85 16.44 19.08 -38.26
CA VAL A 85 17.34 17.91 -38.22
C VAL A 85 16.60 16.62 -37.85
N SER A 86 15.29 16.70 -37.66
CA SER A 86 14.44 15.56 -37.29
C SER A 86 14.41 14.52 -38.40
N SER A 87 14.71 13.26 -38.05
CA SER A 87 14.65 12.10 -38.94
C SER A 87 13.99 10.91 -38.22
N ASN A 88 13.69 9.83 -38.95
CA ASN A 88 13.19 8.60 -38.33
C ASN A 88 14.20 8.06 -37.32
N ALA A 89 15.49 8.00 -37.66
CA ALA A 89 16.55 7.58 -36.76
C ALA A 89 16.61 8.43 -35.49
N TYR A 90 16.38 9.73 -35.61
CA TYR A 90 16.40 10.66 -34.48
C TYR A 90 15.27 10.36 -33.49
N LEU A 91 14.04 10.31 -33.99
CA LEU A 91 12.85 10.07 -33.15
C LEU A 91 12.87 8.67 -32.54
N MET A 92 13.29 7.68 -33.32
CA MET A 92 13.41 6.31 -32.83
C MET A 92 14.51 6.17 -31.78
N SER A 93 15.64 6.85 -31.94
CA SER A 93 16.72 6.88 -30.93
C SER A 93 16.23 7.51 -29.64
N ILE A 94 15.53 8.66 -29.70
CA ILE A 94 14.91 9.28 -28.51
C ILE A 94 13.93 8.30 -27.84
N SER A 95 13.03 7.69 -28.62
CA SER A 95 12.03 6.76 -28.11
C SER A 95 12.67 5.53 -27.44
N CYS A 96 13.75 4.99 -28.03
CA CYS A 96 14.49 3.86 -27.45
C CYS A 96 15.09 4.22 -26.09
N ILE A 97 15.76 5.38 -25.98
CA ILE A 97 16.41 5.79 -24.73
C ILE A 97 15.39 6.15 -23.66
N VAL A 98 14.28 6.79 -24.02
CA VAL A 98 13.19 7.07 -23.07
C VAL A 98 12.59 5.77 -22.53
N ASN A 99 12.26 4.81 -23.40
CA ASN A 99 11.74 3.51 -22.98
C ASN A 99 12.74 2.77 -22.08
N GLU A 100 14.03 2.87 -22.37
CA GLU A 100 15.08 2.28 -21.56
C GLU A 100 15.16 2.91 -20.17
N LYS A 101 15.04 4.25 -20.08
CA LYS A 101 14.99 4.96 -18.80
C LYS A 101 13.83 4.51 -17.92
N PHE A 102 12.66 4.30 -18.51
CA PHE A 102 11.51 3.74 -17.80
C PHE A 102 11.77 2.31 -17.31
N ARG A 103 12.41 1.48 -18.14
CA ARG A 103 12.75 0.10 -17.81
C ARG A 103 13.74 -0.01 -16.65
N GLU A 104 14.68 0.93 -16.55
CA GLU A 104 15.66 1.04 -15.46
C GLU A 104 15.15 1.91 -14.29
N ASN A 105 13.89 2.38 -14.35
CA ASN A 105 13.24 3.20 -13.33
C ASN A 105 14.01 4.50 -12.99
N VAL A 106 14.59 5.14 -14.01
CA VAL A 106 15.28 6.45 -13.89
C VAL A 106 14.42 7.58 -14.48
N PRO A 107 14.59 8.84 -14.03
CA PRO A 107 13.81 9.97 -14.53
C PRO A 107 13.92 10.13 -16.06
N ALA A 108 12.79 10.11 -16.76
CA ALA A 108 12.73 10.12 -18.23
C ALA A 108 12.31 11.48 -18.84
N TRP A 109 11.64 12.36 -18.10
CA TRP A 109 10.84 13.47 -18.66
C TRP A 109 11.38 14.88 -18.47
N GLU A 110 12.68 15.08 -18.25
CA GLU A 110 13.18 16.46 -18.23
C GLU A 110 13.05 17.17 -19.60
N CYS A 111 12.66 16.45 -20.68
CA CYS A 111 12.84 16.95 -22.04
C CYS A 111 11.78 16.62 -23.12
N VAL A 112 10.98 15.53 -23.13
CA VAL A 112 10.41 15.04 -24.41
C VAL A 112 8.89 14.79 -24.38
N MET A 113 8.06 15.63 -25.00
CA MET A 113 6.61 15.32 -25.19
C MET A 113 6.04 15.72 -26.56
N GLU A 114 6.46 16.82 -27.19
CA GLU A 114 5.70 17.39 -28.33
C GLU A 114 6.11 16.88 -29.73
N ALA A 115 7.25 16.21 -29.89
CA ALA A 115 7.86 15.97 -31.21
C ALA A 115 7.44 14.67 -31.94
N VAL A 116 6.95 13.64 -31.24
CA VAL A 116 6.78 12.28 -31.80
C VAL A 116 5.40 12.05 -32.44
N LEU A 117 4.40 12.86 -32.09
CA LEU A 117 3.00 12.68 -32.51
C LEU A 117 2.67 13.25 -33.90
N ALA A 118 3.60 13.97 -34.52
CA ALA A 118 3.28 14.86 -35.63
C ALA A 118 3.13 14.18 -37.01
N GLU A 119 3.61 12.96 -37.25
CA GLU A 119 3.55 12.37 -38.60
C GLU A 119 3.39 10.83 -38.58
N GLU A 120 2.38 10.29 -39.26
CA GLU A 120 2.38 8.89 -39.72
C GLU A 120 3.51 8.73 -40.75
N LYS A 121 4.73 8.45 -40.26
CA LYS A 121 5.89 8.35 -41.13
C LYS A 121 5.90 7.01 -41.85
N ALA A 122 5.71 7.07 -43.17
CA ALA A 122 5.79 5.92 -44.06
C ALA A 122 7.14 5.20 -43.94
N GLY A 123 7.12 3.86 -43.89
CA GLY A 123 8.32 3.02 -43.97
C GLY A 123 8.83 2.40 -42.67
N LEU A 124 8.22 2.67 -41.51
CA LEU A 124 8.60 2.02 -40.24
C LEU A 124 8.17 0.55 -40.19
N THR A 125 9.08 -0.32 -39.76
CA THR A 125 8.82 -1.74 -39.49
C THR A 125 7.88 -1.92 -38.29
N LEU A 126 7.22 -3.08 -38.17
CA LEU A 126 6.40 -3.39 -37.00
C LEU A 126 7.19 -3.29 -35.69
N ARG A 127 8.49 -3.62 -35.71
CA ARG A 127 9.36 -3.53 -34.53
C ARG A 127 9.62 -2.10 -34.08
N GLU A 128 9.86 -1.19 -35.01
CA GLU A 128 9.95 0.24 -34.71
C GLU A 128 8.63 0.78 -34.17
N GLN A 129 7.50 0.36 -34.77
CA GLN A 129 6.18 0.75 -34.30
C GLN A 129 5.88 0.24 -32.89
N MET A 130 6.38 -0.93 -32.49
CA MET A 130 6.27 -1.42 -31.11
C MET A 130 7.00 -0.52 -30.11
N VAL A 131 8.21 -0.07 -30.45
CA VAL A 131 8.96 0.88 -29.61
C VAL A 131 8.17 2.18 -29.44
N LEU A 132 7.52 2.66 -30.51
CA LEU A 132 6.65 3.82 -30.44
C LEU A 132 5.39 3.56 -29.59
N LEU A 133 4.77 2.38 -29.65
CA LEU A 133 3.64 2.05 -28.79
C LEU A 133 4.02 2.10 -27.31
N VAL A 134 5.18 1.53 -26.94
CA VAL A 134 5.70 1.59 -25.55
C VAL A 134 6.02 3.02 -25.14
N PHE A 135 6.61 3.82 -26.04
CA PHE A 135 6.87 5.23 -25.79
C PHE A 135 5.56 6.01 -25.55
N LEU A 136 4.54 5.79 -26.38
CA LEU A 136 3.22 6.41 -26.22
C LEU A 136 2.55 5.97 -24.91
N ASP A 137 2.67 4.69 -24.54
CA ASP A 137 2.18 4.19 -23.25
C ASP A 137 2.79 4.96 -22.09
N HIS A 138 4.11 5.15 -22.11
CA HIS A 138 4.81 5.97 -21.13
C HIS A 138 4.34 7.43 -21.12
N CYS A 139 4.12 8.04 -22.29
CA CYS A 139 3.57 9.39 -22.41
C CYS A 139 2.18 9.51 -21.77
N PHE A 140 1.27 8.59 -22.06
CA PHE A 140 -0.08 8.60 -21.48
C PHE A 140 -0.07 8.35 -19.98
N ASN A 141 0.77 7.43 -19.51
CA ASN A 141 1.03 7.20 -18.09
C ASN A 141 1.65 8.41 -17.37
N SER A 142 2.10 9.42 -18.13
CA SER A 142 2.70 10.67 -17.66
C SER A 142 1.88 11.92 -18.05
N LEU A 143 0.63 11.73 -18.50
CA LEU A 143 -0.41 12.73 -18.77
C LEU A 143 -0.19 13.67 -19.98
N VAL A 144 -0.47 13.19 -21.20
CA VAL A 144 -0.66 14.02 -22.41
C VAL A 144 -2.14 14.39 -22.59
N GLN A 145 -2.50 15.67 -22.43
CA GLN A 145 -3.92 16.12 -22.47
C GLN A 145 -4.54 16.28 -23.87
N GLN A 146 -3.71 16.53 -24.90
CA GLN A 146 -4.21 16.98 -26.21
C GLN A 146 -4.94 15.88 -27.01
N LEU A 147 -4.50 14.62 -26.91
CA LEU A 147 -5.03 13.49 -27.69
C LEU A 147 -6.31 12.85 -27.10
N ILE A 148 -6.63 13.15 -25.84
CA ILE A 148 -7.62 12.41 -25.04
C ILE A 148 -8.79 13.28 -24.59
N SER A 149 -8.95 14.45 -25.19
CA SER A 149 -10.02 15.40 -24.87
C SER A 149 -11.30 15.10 -25.67
N LEU A 150 -12.44 15.69 -25.26
CA LEU A 150 -13.75 15.56 -25.95
C LEU A 150 -13.70 15.68 -27.50
N PRO A 151 -12.87 16.55 -28.13
CA PRO A 151 -12.76 16.60 -29.59
C PRO A 151 -12.41 15.27 -30.28
N MET A 152 -11.85 14.28 -29.57
CA MET A 152 -11.57 12.94 -30.11
C MET A 152 -12.83 12.22 -30.60
N TRP A 153 -14.01 12.61 -30.10
CA TRP A 153 -15.29 12.09 -30.58
C TRP A 153 -15.60 12.43 -32.04
N MET A 154 -14.76 13.22 -32.72
CA MET A 154 -14.79 13.36 -34.18
C MET A 154 -14.53 12.02 -34.89
N GLY A 155 -13.87 11.06 -34.24
CA GLY A 155 -13.67 9.71 -34.75
C GLY A 155 -14.86 8.76 -34.54
N LEU A 156 -15.93 9.18 -33.85
CA LEU A 156 -17.13 8.36 -33.67
C LEU A 156 -18.00 8.32 -34.92
N LEU A 157 -18.81 7.25 -35.04
CA LEU A 157 -19.92 7.23 -35.99
C LEU A 157 -20.86 8.43 -35.72
N PRO A 158 -21.34 9.16 -36.75
CA PRO A 158 -22.21 10.32 -36.55
C PRO A 158 -23.48 10.02 -35.73
N THR A 159 -24.06 8.83 -35.93
CA THR A 159 -25.21 8.34 -35.17
C THR A 159 -24.87 8.10 -33.71
N ARG A 160 -23.70 7.50 -33.42
CA ARG A 160 -23.20 7.27 -32.06
C ARG A 160 -22.91 8.58 -31.32
N LEU A 161 -22.24 9.53 -31.98
CA LEU A 161 -22.00 10.86 -31.43
C LEU A 161 -23.32 11.53 -31.02
N GLN A 162 -24.31 11.53 -31.92
CA GLN A 162 -25.61 12.14 -31.62
C GLN A 162 -26.34 11.41 -30.48
N HIS A 163 -26.19 10.10 -30.36
CA HIS A 163 -26.72 9.31 -29.25
C HIS A 163 -26.11 9.74 -27.90
N GLU A 164 -24.79 9.86 -27.81
CA GLU A 164 -24.11 10.28 -26.57
C GLU A 164 -24.45 11.72 -26.18
N LEU A 165 -24.58 12.63 -27.15
CA LEU A 165 -25.00 14.01 -26.91
C LEU A 165 -26.46 14.11 -26.44
N LYS A 166 -27.35 13.22 -26.90
CA LYS A 166 -28.73 13.12 -26.40
C LYS A 166 -28.77 12.54 -24.98
N LYS A 167 -27.90 11.57 -24.69
CA LYS A 167 -27.79 10.95 -23.36
C LYS A 167 -27.30 11.94 -22.30
N VAL A 168 -26.37 12.83 -22.66
CA VAL A 168 -25.88 13.91 -21.79
C VAL A 168 -26.06 15.27 -22.49
N PRO A 169 -27.27 15.88 -22.43
CA PRO A 169 -27.57 17.11 -23.17
C PRO A 169 -26.64 18.30 -22.89
N LYS A 170 -26.03 18.35 -21.70
CA LYS A 170 -25.05 19.38 -21.33
C LYS A 170 -23.82 19.38 -22.26
N LEU A 171 -23.42 18.22 -22.80
CA LEU A 171 -22.26 18.10 -23.69
C LEU A 171 -22.49 18.74 -25.06
N GLN A 172 -23.73 18.84 -25.54
CA GLN A 172 -24.06 19.46 -26.82
C GLN A 172 -23.54 20.91 -26.91
N LYS A 173 -23.62 21.67 -25.80
CA LYS A 173 -23.12 23.05 -25.73
C LYS A 173 -21.61 23.10 -25.94
N PHE A 174 -20.86 22.21 -25.27
CA PHE A 174 -19.40 22.13 -25.41
C PHE A 174 -18.99 21.65 -26.80
N TRP A 175 -19.69 20.67 -27.36
CA TRP A 175 -19.47 20.18 -28.71
C TRP A 175 -19.66 21.28 -29.77
N ASN A 176 -20.73 22.06 -29.66
CA ASN A 176 -20.98 23.20 -30.55
C ASN A 176 -19.88 24.27 -30.44
N LEU A 177 -19.30 24.48 -29.25
CA LEU A 177 -18.19 25.40 -29.06
C LEU A 177 -16.90 24.89 -29.73
N ILE A 178 -16.61 23.59 -29.59
CA ILE A 178 -15.46 22.93 -30.24
C ILE A 178 -15.59 23.06 -31.76
N LYS A 179 -16.77 22.75 -32.31
CA LYS A 179 -17.04 22.88 -33.74
C LYS A 179 -16.83 24.31 -34.23
N LYS A 180 -17.39 25.31 -33.52
CA LYS A 180 -17.17 26.74 -33.84
C LYS A 180 -15.71 27.17 -33.79
N LYS A 181 -14.89 26.58 -32.90
CA LYS A 181 -13.45 26.85 -32.86
C LYS A 181 -12.73 26.18 -34.04
N TYR A 182 -13.10 24.95 -34.36
CA TYR A 182 -12.55 24.20 -35.47
C TYR A 182 -12.83 24.86 -36.83
N ASP A 183 -14.06 25.33 -37.05
CA ASP A 183 -14.47 26.03 -38.28
C ASP A 183 -13.74 27.38 -38.47
N LYS A 184 -13.06 27.89 -37.44
CA LYS A 184 -12.27 29.14 -37.46
C LYS A 184 -10.76 28.91 -37.62
N MET A 185 -10.29 27.67 -37.58
CA MET A 185 -8.87 27.34 -37.78
C MET A 185 -8.52 27.51 -39.26
N ASP A 186 -7.28 27.87 -39.56
CA ASP A 186 -6.74 27.77 -40.91
C ASP A 186 -6.66 26.29 -41.36
N ALA A 187 -6.49 26.07 -42.66
CA ALA A 187 -6.56 24.72 -43.24
C ALA A 187 -5.51 23.77 -42.65
N ASP A 188 -4.28 24.24 -42.49
CA ASP A 188 -3.16 23.44 -41.98
C ASP A 188 -3.37 23.09 -40.50
N ALA A 189 -3.78 24.06 -39.68
CA ALA A 189 -4.12 23.84 -38.27
C ALA A 189 -5.34 22.92 -38.10
N ALA A 190 -6.33 23.02 -38.99
CA ALA A 190 -7.53 22.17 -38.96
C ALA A 190 -7.22 20.72 -39.36
N GLU A 191 -6.29 20.51 -40.29
CA GLU A 191 -5.82 19.18 -40.70
C GLU A 191 -4.99 18.53 -39.59
N GLN A 192 -4.03 19.27 -39.02
CA GLN A 192 -3.25 18.82 -37.86
C GLN A 192 -4.14 18.44 -36.67
N ALA A 193 -5.07 19.33 -36.31
CA ALA A 193 -6.01 19.07 -35.23
C ALA A 193 -6.94 17.88 -35.53
N LYS A 194 -7.30 17.62 -36.80
CA LYS A 194 -8.08 16.44 -37.17
C LYS A 194 -7.26 15.18 -36.95
N SER A 195 -6.02 15.16 -37.45
CA SER A 195 -5.08 14.04 -37.30
C SER A 195 -4.90 13.66 -35.82
N GLU A 196 -4.61 14.63 -34.96
CA GLU A 196 -4.46 14.43 -33.51
C GLU A 196 -5.73 13.87 -32.86
N ARG A 197 -6.91 14.39 -33.23
CA ARG A 197 -8.19 13.96 -32.64
C ARG A 197 -8.63 12.58 -33.10
N THR A 198 -8.23 12.15 -34.30
CA THR A 198 -8.54 10.81 -34.83
C THR A 198 -7.41 9.81 -34.65
N PHE A 199 -6.31 10.22 -34.01
CA PHE A 199 -5.11 9.40 -33.84
C PHE A 199 -5.41 8.04 -33.20
N LEU A 200 -6.09 8.03 -32.03
CA LEU A 200 -6.38 6.78 -31.32
C LEU A 200 -7.37 5.88 -32.07
N SER A 201 -8.37 6.46 -32.76
CA SER A 201 -9.28 5.67 -33.60
C SER A 201 -8.56 5.04 -34.79
N ALA A 202 -7.69 5.80 -35.48
CA ALA A 202 -6.90 5.29 -36.59
C ALA A 202 -5.90 4.22 -36.13
N LEU A 203 -5.33 4.37 -34.93
CA LEU A 203 -4.46 3.37 -34.33
C LEU A 203 -5.19 2.05 -34.03
N ILE A 204 -6.46 2.10 -33.61
CA ILE A 204 -7.30 0.91 -33.44
C ILE A 204 -7.56 0.23 -34.79
N ASP A 205 -7.91 0.99 -35.83
CA ASP A 205 -8.12 0.43 -37.17
C ASP A 205 -6.87 -0.27 -37.71
N LYS A 206 -5.70 0.35 -37.49
CA LYS A 206 -4.40 -0.26 -37.81
C LYS A 206 -4.17 -1.55 -37.05
N PHE A 207 -4.44 -1.57 -35.74
CA PHE A 207 -4.35 -2.79 -34.92
C PHE A 207 -5.24 -3.90 -35.46
N LEU A 208 -6.51 -3.60 -35.79
CA LEU A 208 -7.44 -4.59 -36.34
C LEU A 208 -6.95 -5.15 -37.68
N GLY A 209 -6.36 -4.31 -38.52
CA GLY A 209 -5.68 -4.74 -39.75
C GLY A 209 -4.51 -5.69 -39.48
N VAL A 210 -3.67 -5.40 -38.49
CA VAL A 210 -2.55 -6.29 -38.08
C VAL A 210 -3.09 -7.61 -37.51
N LEU A 211 -4.09 -7.56 -36.64
CA LEU A 211 -4.71 -8.75 -36.03
C LEU A 211 -5.35 -9.66 -37.08
N GLY A 212 -6.14 -9.09 -38.01
CA GLY A 212 -6.76 -9.85 -39.10
C GLY A 212 -5.75 -10.49 -40.07
N SER A 213 -4.50 -10.02 -40.06
CA SER A 213 -3.41 -10.60 -40.84
C SER A 213 -2.71 -11.80 -40.18
N ILE A 214 -3.13 -12.19 -38.97
CA ILE A 214 -2.61 -13.36 -38.24
C ILE A 214 -3.45 -14.59 -38.60
N PRO A 215 -2.85 -15.66 -39.16
CA PRO A 215 -3.60 -16.85 -39.54
C PRO A 215 -4.07 -17.66 -38.30
N PRO A 216 -5.24 -18.33 -38.36
CA PRO A 216 -5.75 -19.13 -37.24
C PRO A 216 -4.90 -20.37 -36.94
N SER A 217 -4.13 -20.85 -37.92
CA SER A 217 -3.20 -21.97 -37.78
C SER A 217 -2.00 -21.77 -38.70
N GLY A 218 -0.80 -22.16 -38.25
CA GLY A 218 0.44 -22.07 -39.04
C GLY A 218 1.51 -21.18 -38.38
N PRO A 219 2.64 -20.94 -39.05
CA PRO A 219 3.68 -20.06 -38.54
C PRO A 219 3.21 -18.60 -38.54
N VAL A 220 3.42 -17.90 -37.44
CA VAL A 220 3.12 -16.47 -37.26
C VAL A 220 4.40 -15.71 -36.97
N SER A 221 4.51 -14.49 -37.52
CA SER A 221 5.59 -13.57 -37.14
C SER A 221 5.39 -13.11 -35.69
N MET A 222 6.41 -13.30 -34.85
CA MET A 222 6.40 -12.83 -33.47
C MET A 222 6.28 -11.30 -33.37
N ASP A 223 6.77 -10.55 -34.37
CA ASP A 223 6.62 -9.09 -34.37
C ASP A 223 5.13 -8.68 -34.47
N LYS A 224 4.27 -9.46 -35.14
CA LYS A 224 2.82 -9.20 -35.16
C LYS A 224 2.19 -9.48 -33.80
N VAL A 225 2.58 -10.59 -33.16
CA VAL A 225 2.08 -10.98 -31.84
C VAL A 225 2.46 -9.93 -30.80
N HIS A 226 3.74 -9.56 -30.72
CA HIS A 226 4.23 -8.55 -29.78
C HIS A 226 3.63 -7.16 -30.03
N TYR A 227 3.37 -6.79 -31.29
CA TYR A 227 2.66 -5.56 -31.60
C TYR A 227 1.24 -5.58 -31.02
N CYS A 228 0.52 -6.69 -31.19
CA CYS A 228 -0.81 -6.84 -30.60
C CYS A 228 -0.78 -6.83 -29.07
N GLU A 229 0.21 -7.47 -28.44
CA GLU A 229 0.37 -7.46 -26.99
C GLU A 229 0.60 -6.04 -26.45
N ARG A 230 1.54 -5.29 -27.03
CA ARG A 230 1.83 -3.89 -26.63
C ARG A 230 0.67 -2.94 -26.92
N PHE A 231 -0.08 -3.19 -27.98
CA PHE A 231 -1.27 -2.41 -28.26
C PHE A 231 -2.34 -2.65 -27.19
N VAL A 232 -2.60 -3.89 -26.80
CA VAL A 232 -3.56 -4.22 -25.73
C VAL A 232 -3.12 -3.64 -24.39
N GLU A 233 -1.83 -3.65 -24.09
CA GLU A 233 -1.26 -2.96 -22.92
C GLU A 233 -1.60 -1.47 -22.93
N LEU A 234 -1.36 -0.76 -24.03
CA LEU A 234 -1.72 0.64 -24.18
C LEU A 234 -3.23 0.88 -23.97
N MET A 235 -4.09 0.00 -24.51
CA MET A 235 -5.54 0.12 -24.32
C MET A 235 -5.94 -0.07 -22.85
N ILE A 236 -5.31 -1.02 -22.15
CA ILE A 236 -5.54 -1.24 -20.72
C ILE A 236 -5.18 0.01 -19.93
N ASP A 237 -4.00 0.59 -20.16
CA ASP A 237 -3.52 1.74 -19.41
C ASP A 237 -4.38 3.00 -19.68
N LEU A 238 -4.79 3.22 -20.94
CA LEU A 238 -5.72 4.30 -21.30
C LEU A 238 -7.08 4.13 -20.60
N GLU A 239 -7.60 2.90 -20.53
CA GLU A 239 -8.89 2.59 -19.90
C GLU A 239 -8.83 2.57 -18.37
N ALA A 240 -7.66 2.33 -17.79
CA ALA A 240 -7.42 2.21 -16.36
C ALA A 240 -7.11 3.55 -15.66
N LEU A 241 -7.07 4.66 -16.42
CA LEU A 241 -6.79 6.00 -15.95
C LEU A 241 -7.96 6.94 -16.31
N LEU A 242 -8.58 7.59 -15.33
CA LEU A 242 -9.81 8.37 -15.56
C LEU A 242 -9.65 9.51 -16.59
N PRO A 243 -8.59 10.34 -16.56
CA PRO A 243 -8.36 11.38 -17.56
C PRO A 243 -8.35 10.89 -19.02
N THR A 244 -7.75 9.73 -19.29
CA THR A 244 -7.66 9.11 -20.62
C THR A 244 -8.95 8.39 -20.97
N ARG A 245 -9.50 7.63 -20.03
CA ARG A 245 -10.74 6.85 -20.17
C ARG A 245 -11.95 7.69 -20.53
N ARG A 246 -12.11 8.87 -19.90
CA ARG A 246 -13.34 9.68 -19.88
C ARG A 246 -14.04 9.85 -21.23
N TRP A 247 -13.26 10.02 -22.30
CA TRP A 247 -13.78 10.17 -23.66
C TRP A 247 -13.40 8.98 -24.54
N PHE A 248 -12.24 8.35 -24.27
CA PHE A 248 -11.72 7.24 -25.05
C PHE A 248 -12.54 5.96 -24.91
N ASN A 249 -13.11 5.65 -23.74
CA ASN A 249 -13.93 4.45 -23.54
C ASN A 249 -15.09 4.35 -24.54
N THR A 250 -15.69 5.50 -24.90
CA THR A 250 -16.73 5.56 -25.94
C THR A 250 -16.17 5.29 -27.34
N VAL A 251 -14.97 5.77 -27.64
CA VAL A 251 -14.27 5.51 -28.92
C VAL A 251 -13.90 4.04 -29.03
N LEU A 252 -13.45 3.43 -27.94
CA LEU A 252 -13.10 2.01 -27.87
C LEU A 252 -14.34 1.10 -27.99
N ASP A 253 -15.46 1.45 -27.35
CA ASP A 253 -16.74 0.72 -27.54
C ASP A 253 -17.25 0.84 -28.99
N ASN A 254 -17.05 2.00 -29.63
CA ASN A 254 -17.42 2.23 -31.03
C ASN A 254 -16.58 1.43 -32.03
N SER A 255 -15.33 1.10 -31.71
CA SER A 255 -14.48 0.26 -32.57
C SER A 255 -14.71 -1.25 -32.40
N HIS A 256 -15.54 -1.64 -31.43
CA HIS A 256 -15.90 -3.04 -31.12
C HIS A 256 -14.69 -3.91 -30.73
N LEU A 257 -13.64 -3.28 -30.19
CA LEU A 257 -12.45 -3.96 -29.73
C LEU A 257 -12.65 -4.54 -28.32
N VAL A 258 -13.03 -5.81 -28.20
CA VAL A 258 -13.13 -6.50 -26.90
C VAL A 258 -12.50 -7.90 -27.01
N LEU A 259 -11.17 -7.98 -26.87
CA LEU A 259 -10.43 -9.19 -27.24
C LEU A 259 -9.77 -9.96 -26.07
N LEU A 260 -9.63 -9.41 -24.86
CA LEU A 260 -8.90 -10.07 -23.76
C LEU A 260 -9.43 -9.71 -22.36
N ASP A 261 -9.23 -10.61 -21.40
CA ASP A 261 -9.81 -10.56 -20.04
C ASP A 261 -9.53 -9.25 -19.27
N MET A 262 -8.29 -8.75 -19.25
CA MET A 262 -7.96 -7.48 -18.55
C MET A 262 -8.59 -6.26 -19.24
N LEU A 263 -8.56 -6.19 -20.57
CA LEU A 263 -9.21 -5.11 -21.30
C LEU A 263 -10.74 -5.18 -21.16
N LYS A 264 -11.31 -6.38 -21.18
CA LYS A 264 -12.74 -6.63 -20.93
C LYS A 264 -13.15 -6.17 -19.53
N PHE A 265 -12.27 -6.38 -18.54
CA PHE A 265 -12.50 -5.88 -17.18
C PHE A 265 -12.60 -4.36 -17.14
N TYR A 266 -11.66 -3.62 -17.76
CA TYR A 266 -11.67 -2.16 -17.73
C TYR A 266 -12.73 -1.52 -18.63
N THR A 267 -12.92 -1.99 -19.86
CA THR A 267 -14.01 -1.50 -20.74
C THR A 267 -15.38 -1.65 -20.08
N GLY A 268 -15.56 -2.73 -19.32
CA GLY A 268 -16.75 -2.97 -18.52
C GLY A 268 -16.70 -2.45 -17.08
N PHE A 269 -15.73 -1.63 -16.69
CA PHE A 269 -15.53 -1.23 -15.30
C PHE A 269 -16.73 -0.46 -14.74
N GLU A 270 -17.05 -0.69 -13.46
CA GLU A 270 -18.22 -0.15 -12.77
C GLU A 270 -18.01 1.32 -12.34
N ILE A 271 -17.75 2.22 -13.30
CA ILE A 271 -17.50 3.65 -13.09
C ILE A 271 -18.34 4.51 -14.03
N ASN A 272 -18.76 5.69 -13.56
CA ASN A 272 -19.34 6.71 -14.40
C ASN A 272 -18.25 7.60 -14.99
N ASP A 273 -17.95 7.43 -16.28
CA ASP A 273 -16.87 8.15 -16.98
C ASP A 273 -16.93 9.68 -16.84
N GLN A 274 -18.12 10.27 -16.66
CA GLN A 274 -18.28 11.72 -16.58
C GLN A 274 -18.02 12.28 -15.19
N THR A 275 -18.44 11.56 -14.15
CA THR A 275 -18.30 12.00 -12.75
C THR A 275 -17.05 11.45 -12.08
N GLY A 276 -16.53 10.31 -12.54
CA GLY A 276 -15.46 9.57 -11.88
C GLY A 276 -15.94 8.68 -10.72
N ASN A 277 -17.23 8.70 -10.39
CA ASN A 277 -17.76 7.94 -9.26
C ASN A 277 -17.99 6.47 -9.63
N ALA A 278 -17.76 5.57 -8.67
CA ALA A 278 -18.15 4.16 -8.78
C ALA A 278 -19.67 4.03 -8.99
N LEU A 279 -20.10 3.12 -9.86
CA LEU A 279 -21.50 2.82 -10.08
C LEU A 279 -22.03 1.96 -8.93
N THR A 280 -23.18 2.34 -8.39
CA THR A 280 -23.90 1.51 -7.42
C THR A 280 -24.53 0.30 -8.11
N GLN A 281 -24.82 -0.76 -7.36
CA GLN A 281 -25.49 -1.95 -7.88
C GLN A 281 -26.85 -1.63 -8.56
N LYS A 282 -27.56 -0.63 -8.04
CA LYS A 282 -28.82 -0.14 -8.62
C LYS A 282 -28.60 0.55 -9.97
N GLU A 283 -27.58 1.40 -10.07
CA GLU A 283 -27.23 2.06 -11.33
C GLU A 283 -26.77 1.07 -12.39
N MET A 284 -25.97 0.07 -12.01
CA MET A 284 -25.57 -1.01 -12.92
C MET A 284 -26.77 -1.79 -13.47
N THR A 285 -27.69 -2.17 -12.57
CA THR A 285 -28.91 -2.90 -12.96
C THR A 285 -29.77 -2.04 -13.89
N THR A 286 -29.91 -0.75 -13.59
CA THR A 286 -30.63 0.21 -14.43
C THR A 286 -29.99 0.33 -15.81
N LEU A 287 -28.67 0.48 -15.89
CA LEU A 287 -27.94 0.60 -17.15
C LEU A 287 -28.10 -0.66 -18.02
N HIS A 288 -28.08 -1.84 -17.41
CA HIS A 288 -28.34 -3.10 -18.10
C HIS A 288 -29.78 -3.18 -18.63
N TYR A 289 -30.76 -2.83 -17.79
CA TYR A 289 -32.17 -2.85 -18.18
C TYR A 289 -32.48 -1.83 -19.28
N ASP A 290 -31.85 -0.66 -19.26
CA ASP A 290 -32.00 0.35 -20.30
C ASP A 290 -31.47 -0.17 -21.65
N ARG A 291 -30.33 -0.89 -21.65
CA ARG A 291 -29.79 -1.54 -22.86
C ARG A 291 -30.76 -2.58 -23.43
N ILE A 292 -31.22 -3.53 -22.61
CA ILE A 292 -32.22 -4.53 -23.05
C ILE A 292 -33.50 -3.84 -23.54
N THR A 293 -34.01 -2.87 -22.80
CA THR A 293 -35.24 -2.15 -23.17
C THR A 293 -35.08 -1.43 -24.51
N SER A 294 -33.93 -0.79 -24.77
CA SER A 294 -33.65 -0.16 -26.06
C SER A 294 -33.60 -1.17 -27.21
N LEU A 295 -33.03 -2.35 -26.98
CA LEU A 295 -33.00 -3.44 -27.95
C LEU A 295 -34.40 -4.01 -28.19
N GLN A 296 -35.22 -4.18 -27.15
CA GLN A 296 -36.61 -4.61 -27.27
C GLN A 296 -37.46 -3.59 -28.04
N ARG A 297 -37.25 -2.28 -27.84
CA ARG A 297 -37.94 -1.24 -28.62
C ARG A 297 -37.58 -1.30 -30.10
N ALA A 298 -36.30 -1.48 -30.42
CA ALA A 298 -35.87 -1.65 -31.81
C ALA A 298 -36.47 -2.92 -32.43
N ALA A 299 -36.44 -4.03 -31.70
CA ALA A 299 -37.05 -5.30 -32.09
C ALA A 299 -38.56 -5.14 -32.38
N PHE A 300 -39.32 -4.55 -31.44
CA PHE A 300 -40.77 -4.36 -31.58
C PHE A 300 -41.15 -3.53 -32.81
N ALA A 301 -40.43 -2.44 -33.04
CA ALA A 301 -40.78 -1.47 -34.07
C ALA A 301 -40.39 -1.92 -35.49
N HIS A 302 -39.29 -2.66 -35.63
CA HIS A 302 -38.65 -2.86 -36.94
C HIS A 302 -38.42 -4.33 -37.32
N PHE A 303 -38.54 -5.29 -36.40
CA PHE A 303 -38.17 -6.68 -36.63
C PHE A 303 -39.27 -7.66 -36.18
N PRO A 304 -40.19 -8.05 -37.08
CA PRO A 304 -41.29 -8.97 -36.76
C PRO A 304 -40.81 -10.33 -36.21
N GLU A 305 -39.65 -10.79 -36.67
CA GLU A 305 -38.97 -12.01 -36.24
C GLU A 305 -38.60 -12.00 -34.74
N LEU A 306 -38.51 -10.81 -34.13
CA LEU A 306 -38.11 -10.61 -32.73
C LEU A 306 -39.27 -10.13 -31.84
N LEU A 307 -40.52 -10.27 -32.28
CA LEU A 307 -41.69 -9.80 -31.53
C LEU A 307 -41.82 -10.47 -30.15
N ASP A 308 -41.62 -11.79 -30.08
CA ASP A 308 -41.68 -12.55 -28.83
C ASP A 308 -40.57 -12.09 -27.85
N PHE A 309 -39.37 -11.83 -28.36
CA PHE A 309 -38.27 -11.26 -27.57
C PHE A 309 -38.63 -9.86 -27.04
N ALA A 310 -39.24 -9.03 -27.88
CA ALA A 310 -39.58 -7.65 -27.53
C ALA A 310 -40.65 -7.54 -26.43
N LEU A 311 -41.53 -8.54 -26.32
CA LEU A 311 -42.60 -8.60 -25.32
C LEU A 311 -42.22 -9.38 -24.05
N SER A 312 -41.10 -10.09 -24.08
CA SER A 312 -40.64 -10.90 -22.96
C SER A 312 -40.09 -10.05 -21.80
N ASN A 313 -40.09 -10.59 -20.59
CA ASN A 313 -39.46 -9.93 -19.45
C ASN A 313 -37.92 -9.98 -19.59
N VAL A 314 -37.22 -8.98 -19.04
CA VAL A 314 -35.76 -8.87 -19.16
C VAL A 314 -35.04 -10.14 -18.68
N ALA A 315 -35.44 -10.69 -17.52
CA ALA A 315 -34.78 -11.85 -16.92
C ALA A 315 -34.88 -13.15 -17.75
N SER A 316 -35.84 -13.23 -18.68
CA SER A 316 -36.00 -14.37 -19.58
C SER A 316 -35.16 -14.26 -20.86
N VAL A 317 -34.61 -13.07 -21.15
CA VAL A 317 -33.94 -12.80 -22.43
C VAL A 317 -32.53 -12.24 -22.29
N ASP A 318 -32.09 -11.84 -21.10
CA ASP A 318 -30.81 -11.16 -20.88
C ASP A 318 -29.62 -12.09 -20.62
N THR A 319 -29.83 -13.41 -20.61
CA THR A 319 -28.73 -14.37 -20.47
C THR A 319 -28.06 -14.63 -21.82
N ARG A 320 -26.74 -14.88 -21.81
CA ARG A 320 -25.97 -15.20 -23.01
C ARG A 320 -26.62 -16.33 -23.82
N GLU A 321 -27.03 -17.41 -23.15
CA GLU A 321 -27.71 -18.55 -23.76
C GLU A 321 -29.02 -18.15 -24.47
N SER A 322 -29.83 -17.31 -23.83
CA SER A 322 -31.10 -16.84 -24.41
C SER A 322 -30.87 -15.91 -25.60
N LEU A 323 -29.93 -14.96 -25.50
CA LEU A 323 -29.57 -14.07 -26.60
C LEU A 323 -28.99 -14.84 -27.79
N THR A 324 -28.07 -15.78 -27.57
CA THR A 324 -27.52 -16.61 -28.65
C THR A 324 -28.61 -17.44 -29.32
N LYS A 325 -29.56 -17.99 -28.56
CA LYS A 325 -30.70 -18.74 -29.12
C LYS A 325 -31.63 -17.85 -29.96
N LEU A 326 -31.95 -16.65 -29.49
CA LEU A 326 -32.88 -15.76 -30.17
C LEU A 326 -32.28 -15.11 -31.41
N PHE A 327 -31.06 -14.59 -31.32
CA PHE A 327 -30.39 -13.87 -32.41
C PHE A 327 -29.63 -14.81 -33.36
N GLY A 328 -29.26 -16.01 -32.93
CA GLY A 328 -28.47 -16.96 -33.73
C GLY A 328 -29.20 -17.53 -34.96
N HIS A 329 -30.53 -17.43 -35.02
CA HIS A 329 -31.33 -17.86 -36.17
C HIS A 329 -31.52 -16.75 -37.23
N LEU A 330 -31.11 -15.52 -36.93
CA LEU A 330 -31.32 -14.37 -37.82
C LEU A 330 -30.27 -14.31 -38.93
N SER A 331 -30.63 -13.68 -40.06
CA SER A 331 -29.69 -13.44 -41.14
C SER A 331 -28.61 -12.42 -40.75
N PRO A 332 -27.40 -12.46 -41.34
CA PRO A 332 -26.36 -11.45 -41.11
C PRO A 332 -26.85 -10.02 -41.39
N ASN A 333 -27.65 -9.83 -42.44
CA ASN A 333 -28.23 -8.53 -42.78
C ASN A 333 -29.23 -8.04 -41.71
N THR A 334 -30.03 -8.94 -41.13
CA THR A 334 -30.93 -8.62 -40.02
C THR A 334 -30.13 -8.21 -38.79
N LEU A 335 -29.09 -8.96 -38.41
CA LEU A 335 -28.22 -8.64 -37.27
C LEU A 335 -27.53 -7.29 -37.44
N HIS A 336 -27.04 -7.00 -38.65
CA HIS A 336 -26.45 -5.70 -38.97
C HIS A 336 -27.45 -4.56 -38.80
N ARG A 337 -28.67 -4.71 -39.31
CA ARG A 337 -29.73 -3.69 -39.16
C ARG A 337 -30.09 -3.48 -37.69
N VAL A 338 -30.18 -4.55 -36.89
CA VAL A 338 -30.40 -4.41 -35.43
C VAL A 338 -29.27 -3.60 -34.80
N ALA A 339 -28.01 -3.90 -35.13
CA ALA A 339 -26.86 -3.15 -34.63
C ALA A 339 -26.84 -1.68 -35.10
N SER A 340 -27.29 -1.39 -36.33
CA SER A 340 -27.37 -0.01 -36.84
C SER A 340 -28.44 0.81 -36.11
N TYR A 341 -29.60 0.23 -35.78
CA TYR A 341 -30.62 0.89 -34.95
C TYR A 341 -30.11 1.25 -33.55
N LEU A 342 -29.20 0.44 -33.00
CA LEU A 342 -28.54 0.70 -31.73
C LEU A 342 -27.35 1.66 -31.84
N CYS A 343 -27.12 2.25 -33.02
CA CYS A 343 -26.00 3.15 -33.30
C CYS A 343 -24.63 2.48 -33.07
N LEU A 344 -24.53 1.17 -33.31
CA LEU A 344 -23.29 0.40 -33.22
C LEU A 344 -22.59 0.30 -34.57
N LEU A 345 -23.36 0.10 -35.64
CA LEU A 345 -22.87 0.02 -37.01
C LEU A 345 -23.49 1.12 -37.88
N PRO A 346 -22.87 1.48 -39.02
CA PRO A 346 -23.50 2.33 -40.03
C PRO A 346 -24.80 1.69 -40.56
N GLU A 347 -25.67 2.49 -41.17
CA GLU A 347 -26.88 1.96 -41.82
C GLU A 347 -26.50 1.06 -43.01
N LEU A 348 -27.15 -0.11 -43.12
CA LEU A 348 -27.00 -1.01 -44.26
C LEU A 348 -27.89 -0.55 -45.41
N PRO A 349 -27.34 -0.08 -46.55
CA PRO A 349 -28.14 0.38 -47.68
C PRO A 349 -29.05 -0.72 -48.24
N GLU A 350 -30.22 -0.33 -48.77
CA GLU A 350 -31.14 -1.28 -49.40
C GLU A 350 -30.47 -2.01 -50.58
N GLY A 351 -30.51 -3.34 -50.56
CA GLY A 351 -29.92 -4.19 -51.61
C GLY A 351 -28.44 -4.51 -51.46
N GLN A 352 -27.76 -4.05 -50.40
CA GLN A 352 -26.38 -4.44 -50.08
C GLN A 352 -26.34 -5.49 -48.96
N ASP A 353 -25.45 -6.46 -49.12
CA ASP A 353 -25.12 -7.43 -48.08
C ASP A 353 -24.09 -6.86 -47.11
N THR A 354 -24.13 -7.33 -45.87
CA THR A 354 -23.18 -6.91 -44.86
C THR A 354 -21.75 -7.40 -45.15
N SER A 355 -20.76 -6.55 -44.88
CA SER A 355 -19.33 -6.90 -44.93
C SER A 355 -18.83 -7.61 -43.67
N TYR A 356 -19.66 -7.73 -42.62
CA TYR A 356 -19.28 -8.31 -41.34
C TYR A 356 -19.68 -9.78 -41.26
N GLU A 357 -18.84 -10.59 -40.65
CA GLU A 357 -19.17 -12.00 -40.40
C GLU A 357 -20.32 -12.14 -39.40
N MET A 358 -21.17 -13.15 -39.60
CA MET A 358 -22.31 -13.44 -38.73
C MET A 358 -21.90 -13.63 -37.26
N THR A 359 -20.76 -14.30 -37.03
CA THR A 359 -20.20 -14.56 -35.70
C THR A 359 -19.86 -13.26 -34.97
N VAL A 360 -19.27 -12.29 -35.68
CA VAL A 360 -18.91 -10.98 -35.14
C VAL A 360 -20.17 -10.16 -34.81
N LEU A 361 -21.15 -10.15 -35.72
CA LEU A 361 -22.42 -9.44 -35.51
C LEU A 361 -23.21 -10.03 -34.33
N LEU A 362 -23.25 -11.36 -34.23
CA LEU A 362 -23.89 -12.05 -33.12
C LEU A 362 -23.17 -11.75 -31.80
N GLU A 363 -21.84 -11.84 -31.76
CA GLU A 363 -21.06 -11.53 -30.56
C GLU A 363 -21.22 -10.07 -30.13
N LEU A 364 -21.27 -9.12 -31.08
CA LEU A 364 -21.49 -7.70 -30.80
C LEU A 364 -22.82 -7.48 -30.07
N LEU A 365 -23.90 -8.11 -30.55
CA LEU A 365 -25.21 -7.98 -29.92
C LEU A 365 -25.28 -8.75 -28.59
N VAL A 366 -24.72 -9.96 -28.52
CA VAL A 366 -24.76 -10.80 -27.31
C VAL A 366 -23.92 -10.19 -26.19
N SER A 367 -22.64 -9.90 -26.42
CA SER A 367 -21.72 -9.38 -25.39
C SER A 367 -22.14 -8.03 -24.81
N ARG A 368 -22.82 -7.19 -25.60
CA ARG A 368 -23.31 -5.88 -25.16
C ARG A 368 -24.50 -5.99 -24.19
N HIS A 369 -25.32 -7.02 -24.37
CA HIS A 369 -26.62 -7.18 -23.72
C HIS A 369 -26.66 -8.37 -22.73
N GLU A 370 -25.63 -9.20 -22.66
CA GLU A 370 -25.58 -10.29 -21.71
C GLU A 370 -25.51 -9.79 -20.28
N ARG A 371 -26.20 -10.47 -19.37
CA ARG A 371 -26.10 -10.24 -17.94
C ARG A 371 -24.65 -10.43 -17.49
N ARG A 372 -24.09 -9.39 -16.87
CA ARG A 372 -22.74 -9.42 -16.31
C ARG A 372 -22.80 -9.72 -14.82
N ILE A 373 -21.88 -10.56 -14.36
CA ILE A 373 -21.58 -10.69 -12.93
C ILE A 373 -20.89 -9.40 -12.46
N SER A 374 -21.17 -8.98 -11.23
CA SER A 374 -20.49 -7.83 -10.66
C SER A 374 -19.00 -8.13 -10.40
N GLN A 375 -18.18 -7.09 -10.33
CA GLN A 375 -16.76 -7.22 -9.99
C GLN A 375 -16.57 -7.88 -8.61
N ILE A 376 -17.45 -7.56 -7.65
CA ILE A 376 -17.45 -8.16 -6.31
C ILE A 376 -17.75 -9.67 -6.36
N GLU A 377 -18.75 -10.08 -7.14
CA GLU A 377 -19.07 -11.51 -7.33
C GLU A 377 -17.92 -12.26 -8.00
N GLN A 378 -17.31 -11.67 -9.04
CA GLN A 378 -16.15 -12.25 -9.72
C GLN A 378 -14.98 -12.44 -8.76
N LEU A 379 -14.68 -11.43 -7.92
CA LEU A 379 -13.65 -11.50 -6.89
C LEU A 379 -13.94 -12.59 -5.85
N ASN A 380 -15.18 -12.69 -5.36
CA ASN A 380 -15.56 -13.65 -4.33
C ASN A 380 -15.43 -15.11 -4.82
N GLN A 381 -15.56 -15.33 -6.14
CA GLN A 381 -15.32 -16.62 -6.78
C GLN A 381 -13.82 -16.97 -6.91
N MET A 382 -12.92 -15.99 -6.84
CA MET A 382 -11.48 -16.23 -7.03
C MET A 382 -10.88 -17.08 -5.89
N PRO A 383 -10.21 -18.20 -6.20
CA PRO A 383 -9.42 -18.93 -5.23
C PRO A 383 -8.26 -18.07 -4.71
N LEU A 384 -8.06 -18.06 -3.39
CA LEU A 384 -6.96 -17.33 -2.76
C LEU A 384 -5.59 -18.02 -2.94
N TYR A 385 -5.58 -19.32 -3.23
CA TYR A 385 -4.35 -20.08 -3.44
C TYR A 385 -4.09 -20.31 -4.92
N PRO A 386 -2.83 -20.20 -5.35
CA PRO A 386 -2.47 -20.56 -6.70
C PRO A 386 -2.54 -22.08 -6.89
N THR A 387 -2.79 -22.49 -8.13
CA THR A 387 -2.82 -23.88 -8.56
C THR A 387 -1.70 -24.12 -9.56
N GLU A 388 -1.47 -25.38 -9.94
CA GLU A 388 -0.50 -25.76 -10.98
C GLU A 388 -0.64 -24.96 -12.28
N LYS A 389 -1.86 -24.50 -12.61
CA LYS A 389 -2.13 -23.70 -13.81
C LYS A 389 -1.60 -22.26 -13.72
N ILE A 390 -1.41 -21.73 -12.52
CA ILE A 390 -1.00 -20.35 -12.25
C ILE A 390 0.48 -20.31 -11.86
N ILE A 391 0.93 -21.25 -11.00
CA ILE A 391 2.28 -21.23 -10.39
C ILE A 391 3.39 -21.18 -11.45
N TRP A 392 3.22 -21.87 -12.58
CA TRP A 392 4.20 -21.92 -13.67
C TRP A 392 3.78 -21.14 -14.92
N ASP A 393 2.75 -20.29 -14.84
CA ASP A 393 2.38 -19.39 -15.96
C ASP A 393 3.22 -18.12 -15.90
N GLU A 394 4.26 -18.05 -16.73
CA GLU A 394 5.24 -16.95 -16.70
C GLU A 394 4.70 -15.60 -17.20
N ASN A 395 3.50 -15.58 -17.80
CA ASN A 395 2.86 -14.32 -18.22
C ASN A 395 2.28 -13.52 -17.04
N ILE A 396 2.01 -14.21 -15.92
CA ILE A 396 1.43 -13.64 -14.69
C ILE A 396 2.31 -13.91 -13.46
N VAL A 397 3.15 -14.94 -13.48
CA VAL A 397 4.16 -15.26 -12.46
C VAL A 397 5.53 -15.33 -13.16
N PRO A 398 6.07 -14.17 -13.57
CA PRO A 398 7.34 -14.09 -14.29
C PRO A 398 8.49 -14.67 -13.46
N THR A 399 9.55 -15.10 -14.12
CA THR A 399 10.85 -15.30 -13.46
C THR A 399 11.59 -13.97 -13.34
N GLU A 400 12.65 -13.92 -12.53
CA GLU A 400 13.50 -12.71 -12.39
C GLU A 400 14.13 -12.24 -13.71
N TYR A 401 14.19 -13.10 -14.74
CA TYR A 401 14.85 -12.84 -16.02
C TYR A 401 13.93 -12.28 -17.11
N TYR A 402 12.86 -11.63 -16.69
CA TYR A 402 11.83 -11.17 -17.58
C TYR A 402 12.21 -9.92 -18.41
N SER A 403 11.75 -9.85 -19.67
CA SER A 403 12.10 -8.76 -20.61
C SER A 403 10.98 -8.29 -21.58
N GLY A 404 9.70 -8.66 -21.36
CA GLY A 404 8.59 -8.46 -22.33
C GLY A 404 7.45 -7.52 -21.87
N CYS A 405 6.20 -7.83 -22.26
CA CYS A 405 4.91 -7.38 -21.63
C CYS A 405 4.23 -8.47 -20.75
N LEU A 406 3.68 -8.11 -19.58
CA LEU A 406 3.02 -9.05 -18.65
C LEU A 406 1.53 -8.73 -18.52
N ALA A 407 0.73 -9.73 -18.19
CA ALA A 407 -0.67 -9.54 -17.83
C ALA A 407 -0.80 -9.16 -16.35
N LEU A 408 -0.12 -8.09 -15.94
CA LEU A 408 -0.09 -7.60 -14.56
C LEU A 408 -0.68 -6.20 -14.44
N PRO A 409 -1.37 -5.88 -13.34
CA PRO A 409 -1.73 -4.50 -13.01
C PRO A 409 -0.49 -3.63 -12.83
N LYS A 410 -0.59 -2.32 -13.09
CA LYS A 410 0.46 -1.34 -12.81
C LYS A 410 0.05 -0.44 -11.64
N LEU A 411 0.97 -0.18 -10.71
CA LEU A 411 0.85 0.86 -9.69
C LEU A 411 1.49 2.14 -10.23
N ASN A 412 0.65 3.15 -10.49
CA ASN A 412 1.11 4.47 -10.91
C ASN A 412 0.58 5.53 -9.94
N LEU A 413 0.24 6.72 -10.41
CA LEU A 413 -0.26 7.81 -9.57
C LEU A 413 -1.75 7.65 -9.20
N GLN A 414 -2.56 7.14 -10.13
CA GLN A 414 -4.01 7.21 -10.08
C GLN A 414 -4.71 5.84 -10.23
N PHE A 415 -5.90 5.72 -9.63
CA PHE A 415 -6.76 4.54 -9.67
C PHE A 415 -8.22 4.95 -9.85
N LEU A 416 -8.99 4.24 -10.67
CA LEU A 416 -10.36 4.64 -11.05
C LEU A 416 -11.29 4.81 -9.83
N THR A 417 -11.24 3.85 -8.91
CA THR A 417 -12.07 3.79 -7.70
C THR A 417 -11.31 3.06 -6.59
N LEU A 418 -11.83 3.06 -5.36
CA LEU A 418 -11.28 2.22 -4.29
C LEU A 418 -11.30 0.73 -4.63
N HIS A 419 -12.27 0.27 -5.43
CA HIS A 419 -12.32 -1.12 -5.87
C HIS A 419 -11.18 -1.45 -6.83
N ASP A 420 -10.90 -0.57 -7.81
CA ASP A 420 -9.73 -0.70 -8.71
C ASP A 420 -8.44 -0.74 -7.89
N TYR A 421 -8.25 0.26 -7.01
CA TYR A 421 -7.10 0.35 -6.12
C TYR A 421 -6.86 -0.94 -5.32
N LEU A 422 -7.90 -1.47 -4.67
CA LEU A 422 -7.81 -2.70 -3.88
C LEU A 422 -7.56 -3.93 -4.76
N LEU A 423 -8.17 -4.02 -5.94
CA LEU A 423 -8.03 -5.17 -6.82
C LEU A 423 -6.65 -5.25 -7.48
N ARG A 424 -6.05 -4.12 -7.89
CA ARG A 424 -4.67 -4.11 -8.41
C ARG A 424 -3.70 -4.63 -7.35
N ASN A 425 -3.81 -4.11 -6.14
CA ASN A 425 -3.01 -4.53 -5.00
C ASN A 425 -3.25 -6.01 -4.63
N PHE A 426 -4.51 -6.46 -4.63
CA PHE A 426 -4.87 -7.87 -4.40
C PHE A 426 -4.19 -8.79 -5.41
N ASN A 427 -4.25 -8.46 -6.70
CA ASN A 427 -3.68 -9.29 -7.75
C ASN A 427 -2.16 -9.30 -7.72
N LEU A 428 -1.51 -8.14 -7.55
CA LEU A 428 -0.05 -8.05 -7.45
C LEU A 428 0.47 -8.84 -6.26
N PHE A 429 -0.12 -8.63 -5.09
CA PHE A 429 0.26 -9.35 -3.88
C PHE A 429 0.04 -10.87 -4.02
N ARG A 430 -1.06 -11.30 -4.65
CA ARG A 430 -1.36 -12.71 -4.92
C ARG A 430 -0.34 -13.36 -5.86
N LEU A 431 0.04 -12.66 -6.92
CA LEU A 431 0.92 -13.20 -7.96
C LEU A 431 2.39 -13.17 -7.55
N GLU A 432 2.83 -12.14 -6.82
CA GLU A 432 4.19 -12.06 -6.29
C GLU A 432 4.43 -13.16 -5.23
N SER A 433 3.50 -13.33 -4.28
CA SER A 433 3.58 -14.44 -3.31
C SER A 433 3.50 -15.82 -3.97
N THR A 434 2.88 -15.94 -5.16
CA THR A 434 2.88 -17.18 -5.93
C THR A 434 4.27 -17.55 -6.47
N TYR A 435 5.12 -16.57 -6.78
CA TYR A 435 6.50 -16.83 -7.19
C TYR A 435 7.31 -17.49 -6.06
N GLU A 436 7.13 -17.04 -4.82
CA GLU A 436 7.80 -17.67 -3.67
C GLU A 436 7.36 -19.12 -3.50
N ILE A 437 6.04 -19.36 -3.60
CA ILE A 437 5.45 -20.69 -3.54
C ILE A 437 6.03 -21.59 -4.64
N ARG A 438 6.25 -21.06 -5.85
CA ARG A 438 6.93 -21.79 -6.94
C ARG A 438 8.32 -22.23 -6.50
N GLN A 439 9.15 -21.31 -6.01
CA GLN A 439 10.53 -21.59 -5.60
C GLN A 439 10.59 -22.66 -4.49
N ASP A 440 9.74 -22.53 -3.48
CA ASP A 440 9.66 -23.48 -2.37
C ASP A 440 9.24 -24.88 -2.85
N ILE A 441 8.23 -24.97 -3.71
CA ILE A 441 7.78 -26.26 -4.27
C ILE A 441 8.88 -26.88 -5.15
N GLU A 442 9.53 -26.09 -5.99
CA GLU A 442 10.60 -26.58 -6.87
C GLU A 442 11.78 -27.14 -6.07
N ASP A 443 12.26 -26.42 -5.04
CA ASP A 443 13.38 -26.87 -4.21
C ASP A 443 13.03 -28.16 -3.44
N VAL A 444 11.85 -28.18 -2.82
CA VAL A 444 11.42 -29.27 -1.94
C VAL A 444 11.14 -30.55 -2.72
N VAL A 445 10.40 -30.48 -3.82
CA VAL A 445 10.09 -31.66 -4.66
C VAL A 445 11.38 -32.20 -5.31
N ALA A 446 12.28 -31.32 -5.76
CA ALA A 446 13.56 -31.74 -6.31
C ALA A 446 14.43 -32.48 -5.28
N ARG A 447 14.40 -32.07 -4.00
CA ARG A 447 15.09 -32.78 -2.90
C ARG A 447 14.48 -34.14 -2.57
N MET A 448 13.16 -34.25 -2.64
CA MET A 448 12.46 -35.52 -2.41
C MET A 448 12.72 -36.57 -3.50
N LYS A 449 13.12 -36.15 -4.70
CA LYS A 449 13.47 -37.03 -5.84
C LYS A 449 12.37 -38.06 -6.16
N PRO A 450 11.21 -37.63 -6.68
CA PRO A 450 10.12 -38.54 -7.03
C PRO A 450 10.47 -39.39 -8.25
N TRP A 451 10.47 -40.71 -8.10
CA TRP A 451 10.72 -41.66 -9.18
C TRP A 451 9.57 -42.64 -9.34
N GLN A 452 9.45 -43.22 -10.53
CA GLN A 452 8.48 -44.25 -10.83
C GLN A 452 8.90 -45.58 -10.16
N SER A 453 7.95 -46.23 -9.49
CA SER A 453 8.08 -47.58 -8.96
C SER A 453 7.69 -48.64 -9.99
N GLU A 454 8.00 -49.90 -9.71
CA GLU A 454 7.76 -51.04 -10.62
C GLU A 454 6.30 -51.18 -11.08
N TYR A 455 5.33 -50.78 -10.24
CA TYR A 455 3.89 -50.86 -10.55
C TYR A 455 3.26 -49.49 -10.85
N GLY A 456 4.06 -48.50 -11.25
CA GLY A 456 3.57 -47.17 -11.63
C GLY A 456 3.19 -46.26 -10.44
N GLY A 457 3.62 -46.60 -9.23
CA GLY A 457 3.53 -45.72 -8.06
C GLY A 457 4.69 -44.74 -7.99
N ALA A 458 4.66 -43.83 -7.01
CA ALA A 458 5.77 -42.90 -6.73
C ALA A 458 6.64 -43.44 -5.58
N VAL A 459 7.96 -43.45 -5.77
CA VAL A 459 8.96 -43.71 -4.74
C VAL A 459 9.84 -42.47 -4.61
N PHE A 460 10.06 -42.01 -3.38
CA PHE A 460 10.88 -40.84 -3.10
C PHE A 460 12.28 -41.26 -2.68
N GLY A 461 13.28 -40.94 -3.51
CA GLY A 461 14.68 -41.29 -3.27
C GLY A 461 15.43 -40.34 -2.33
N GLY A 462 14.79 -39.25 -1.90
CA GLY A 462 15.35 -38.25 -1.01
C GLY A 462 14.37 -37.79 0.06
N TRP A 463 14.80 -36.82 0.86
CA TRP A 463 14.02 -36.22 1.94
C TRP A 463 14.14 -34.70 1.89
N ALA A 464 13.14 -34.01 2.42
CA ALA A 464 13.14 -32.56 2.56
C ALA A 464 12.71 -32.17 3.98
N ARG A 465 13.26 -31.07 4.50
CA ARG A 465 12.87 -30.52 5.81
C ARG A 465 11.42 -29.99 5.78
N MET A 466 11.05 -29.31 4.68
CA MET A 466 9.79 -28.59 4.51
C MET A 466 8.69 -29.38 3.76
N ALA A 467 8.90 -30.65 3.42
CA ALA A 467 7.81 -31.52 2.97
C ALA A 467 7.95 -32.95 3.51
N GLN A 468 6.80 -33.58 3.65
CA GLN A 468 6.65 -34.97 4.05
C GLN A 468 5.72 -35.70 3.11
N THR A 469 5.92 -37.01 3.02
CA THR A 469 5.01 -37.89 2.28
C THR A 469 3.69 -38.04 3.04
N ILE A 470 2.58 -37.85 2.34
CA ILE A 470 1.25 -38.02 2.91
C ILE A 470 0.95 -39.53 2.95
N THR A 471 0.69 -40.06 4.14
CA THR A 471 0.35 -41.48 4.33
C THR A 471 -1.15 -41.72 4.16
N ALA A 472 -1.98 -40.75 4.56
CA ALA A 472 -3.42 -40.79 4.37
C ALA A 472 -3.99 -39.38 4.22
N PHE A 473 -4.99 -39.24 3.35
CA PHE A 473 -5.74 -38.01 3.15
C PHE A 473 -7.23 -38.34 3.03
N SER A 474 -8.08 -37.68 3.81
CA SER A 474 -9.53 -37.87 3.73
C SER A 474 -10.28 -36.57 3.95
N ILE A 475 -11.27 -36.28 3.11
CA ILE A 475 -12.19 -35.16 3.33
C ILE A 475 -13.21 -35.59 4.38
N VAL A 476 -13.26 -34.87 5.49
CA VAL A 476 -14.07 -35.23 6.67
C VAL A 476 -15.33 -34.38 6.83
N GLU A 477 -15.38 -33.20 6.19
CA GLU A 477 -16.58 -32.35 6.19
C GLU A 477 -16.70 -31.56 4.90
N VAL A 478 -17.91 -31.48 4.36
CA VAL A 478 -18.33 -30.52 3.33
C VAL A 478 -19.61 -29.86 3.83
N ALA A 479 -19.53 -28.60 4.25
CA ALA A 479 -20.67 -27.84 4.71
C ALA A 479 -21.52 -27.33 3.54
N LYS A 480 -22.80 -27.04 3.81
CA LYS A 480 -23.70 -26.44 2.81
C LYS A 480 -23.19 -25.04 2.40
N PRO A 481 -23.42 -24.62 1.15
CA PRO A 481 -23.20 -23.22 0.72
C PRO A 481 -24.00 -22.23 1.56
N ASN A 482 -23.49 -21.00 1.68
CA ASN A 482 -24.31 -19.89 2.16
C ASN A 482 -25.36 -19.52 1.09
N ILE A 483 -26.44 -18.84 1.49
CA ILE A 483 -27.49 -18.41 0.56
C ILE A 483 -26.88 -17.45 -0.48
N GLY A 484 -27.07 -17.76 -1.77
CA GLY A 484 -26.54 -16.97 -2.89
C GLY A 484 -25.16 -17.41 -3.37
N GLU A 485 -24.41 -18.18 -2.59
CA GLU A 485 -23.11 -18.73 -2.99
C GLU A 485 -23.27 -20.09 -3.67
N ASN A 486 -22.46 -20.37 -4.69
CA ASN A 486 -22.42 -21.67 -5.37
C ASN A 486 -21.27 -22.58 -4.91
N TRP A 487 -20.57 -22.23 -3.82
CA TRP A 487 -19.50 -23.01 -3.21
C TRP A 487 -19.81 -23.36 -1.75
N PRO A 488 -19.26 -24.47 -1.21
CA PRO A 488 -19.48 -24.85 0.18
C PRO A 488 -18.89 -23.82 1.15
N ALA A 489 -19.61 -23.50 2.23
CA ALA A 489 -19.17 -22.53 3.25
C ALA A 489 -17.90 -23.02 4.01
N ARG A 490 -17.69 -24.34 4.08
CA ARG A 490 -16.53 -24.95 4.73
C ARG A 490 -16.24 -26.33 4.16
N VAL A 491 -14.95 -26.65 4.02
CA VAL A 491 -14.46 -28.00 3.73
C VAL A 491 -13.35 -28.33 4.73
N ARG A 492 -13.32 -29.54 5.28
CA ARG A 492 -12.24 -30.02 6.16
C ARG A 492 -11.71 -31.37 5.69
N ALA A 493 -10.43 -31.61 5.92
CA ALA A 493 -9.77 -32.87 5.63
C ALA A 493 -8.79 -33.21 6.75
N ASP A 494 -8.56 -34.50 6.97
CA ASP A 494 -7.51 -34.99 7.87
C ASP A 494 -6.34 -35.50 7.01
N VAL A 495 -5.14 -34.94 7.26
CA VAL A 495 -3.89 -35.26 6.57
C VAL A 495 -2.97 -35.98 7.56
N THR A 496 -2.59 -37.21 7.24
CA THR A 496 -1.65 -37.99 8.07
C THR A 496 -0.28 -38.02 7.43
N ILE A 497 0.75 -37.78 8.24
CA ILE A 497 2.16 -37.92 7.86
C ILE A 497 2.89 -38.83 8.85
N ASN A 498 4.03 -39.36 8.43
CA ASN A 498 4.92 -40.14 9.29
C ASN A 498 6.24 -39.39 9.50
N LEU A 499 6.48 -38.91 10.72
CA LEU A 499 7.66 -38.14 11.13
C LEU A 499 8.83 -39.06 11.55
N ASN A 500 9.15 -40.06 10.72
CA ASN A 500 10.37 -40.85 10.87
C ASN A 500 11.58 -40.04 10.40
N VAL A 501 11.86 -38.94 11.10
CA VAL A 501 12.87 -37.92 10.80
C VAL A 501 13.65 -37.57 12.06
N ARG A 502 14.70 -36.75 11.90
CA ARG A 502 15.49 -36.24 13.04
C ARG A 502 14.60 -35.43 13.98
N ASP A 503 14.89 -35.50 15.29
CA ASP A 503 14.06 -34.86 16.32
C ASP A 503 13.82 -33.36 16.09
N HIS A 504 14.83 -32.58 15.67
CA HIS A 504 14.61 -31.16 15.39
C HIS A 504 13.54 -30.92 14.31
N ILE A 505 13.51 -31.73 13.25
CA ILE A 505 12.49 -31.66 12.18
C ILE A 505 11.14 -32.09 12.73
N LYS A 506 11.12 -33.14 13.56
CA LYS A 506 9.89 -33.59 14.23
C LYS A 506 9.28 -32.47 15.08
N HIS A 507 10.09 -31.76 15.86
CA HIS A 507 9.66 -30.62 16.67
C HIS A 507 9.17 -29.44 15.81
N GLU A 508 9.74 -29.22 14.63
CA GLU A 508 9.25 -28.20 13.69
C GLU A 508 7.88 -28.54 13.12
N TRP A 509 7.65 -29.79 12.71
CA TRP A 509 6.35 -30.23 12.20
C TRP A 509 5.28 -30.30 13.31
N GLU A 510 5.64 -30.74 14.51
CA GLU A 510 4.78 -30.61 15.71
C GLU A 510 4.64 -29.13 16.16
N GLY A 511 5.52 -28.28 15.63
CA GLY A 511 5.55 -26.83 15.76
C GLY A 511 4.48 -26.12 14.94
N LEU A 512 3.80 -26.80 14.00
CA LEU A 512 2.69 -26.21 13.26
C LEU A 512 1.57 -25.75 14.19
N ARG A 513 0.97 -24.60 13.85
CA ARG A 513 -0.01 -23.86 14.63
C ARG A 513 -1.30 -23.70 13.84
N LYS A 514 -2.37 -23.34 14.56
CA LYS A 514 -3.62 -22.95 13.89
C LYS A 514 -3.32 -21.76 12.98
N HIS A 515 -3.87 -21.77 11.76
CA HIS A 515 -3.63 -20.75 10.72
C HIS A 515 -2.31 -20.89 9.94
N ASP A 516 -1.50 -21.92 10.19
CA ASP A 516 -0.38 -22.21 9.29
C ASP A 516 -0.90 -22.76 7.96
N VAL A 517 -0.32 -22.30 6.85
CA VAL A 517 -0.65 -22.80 5.51
C VAL A 517 0.32 -23.90 5.08
N CYS A 518 -0.25 -24.94 4.48
CA CYS A 518 0.49 -26.00 3.82
C CYS A 518 0.00 -26.16 2.38
N PHE A 519 0.86 -26.71 1.51
CA PHE A 519 0.50 -27.07 0.15
C PHE A 519 0.45 -28.59 -0.01
N LEU A 520 -0.69 -29.08 -0.47
CA LEU A 520 -0.90 -30.47 -0.87
C LEU A 520 -0.45 -30.62 -2.32
N VAL A 521 0.60 -31.40 -2.54
CA VAL A 521 1.23 -31.59 -3.86
C VAL A 521 1.04 -33.02 -4.32
N THR A 522 0.61 -33.20 -5.57
CA THR A 522 0.51 -34.51 -6.23
C THR A 522 1.55 -34.62 -7.32
N VAL A 523 2.38 -35.67 -7.24
CA VAL A 523 3.36 -36.04 -8.27
C VAL A 523 3.05 -37.43 -8.82
N ARG A 524 3.18 -37.57 -10.14
CA ARG A 524 3.11 -38.83 -10.88
C ARG A 524 4.38 -38.97 -11.70
N PRO A 525 5.48 -39.43 -11.07
CA PRO A 525 6.78 -39.45 -11.71
C PRO A 525 6.77 -40.39 -12.92
N ASN A 526 7.36 -39.91 -14.00
CA ASN A 526 7.59 -40.61 -15.27
C ASN A 526 9.05 -41.07 -15.43
N MET A 527 9.93 -40.63 -14.53
CA MET A 527 11.35 -40.93 -14.56
C MET A 527 11.65 -42.22 -13.78
N PRO A 528 12.45 -43.15 -14.34
CA PRO A 528 12.90 -44.35 -13.64
C PRO A 528 13.68 -44.06 -12.35
N TYR A 529 13.67 -45.02 -11.43
CA TYR A 529 14.45 -44.96 -10.19
C TYR A 529 15.93 -44.70 -10.46
N GLY A 530 16.53 -43.77 -9.70
CA GLY A 530 17.94 -43.39 -9.83
C GLY A 530 18.25 -42.30 -10.86
N THR A 531 17.28 -41.87 -11.66
CA THR A 531 17.45 -40.77 -12.63
C THR A 531 17.87 -39.47 -11.93
N ARG A 532 18.90 -38.80 -12.44
CA ARG A 532 19.36 -37.51 -11.89
C ARG A 532 18.45 -36.36 -12.35
N PHE A 533 18.09 -35.48 -11.42
CA PHE A 533 17.35 -34.25 -11.71
C PHE A 533 18.31 -33.11 -12.06
N ASP A 534 18.01 -32.35 -13.12
CA ASP A 534 18.73 -31.14 -13.52
C ASP A 534 17.81 -29.93 -13.34
N ARG A 535 18.19 -29.02 -12.43
CA ARG A 535 17.40 -27.80 -12.14
C ARG A 535 17.29 -26.84 -13.33
N ARG A 536 18.09 -27.03 -14.39
CA ARG A 536 18.05 -26.19 -15.60
C ARG A 536 17.01 -26.66 -16.62
N GLN A 537 16.55 -27.90 -16.52
CA GLN A 537 15.53 -28.47 -17.39
C GLN A 537 14.13 -28.19 -16.83
N PRO A 538 13.06 -28.24 -17.66
CA PRO A 538 11.69 -27.96 -17.19
C PRO A 538 11.30 -28.83 -15.98
N PHE A 539 10.93 -28.18 -14.88
CA PHE A 539 10.65 -28.84 -13.61
C PHE A 539 9.45 -29.81 -13.68
N LEU A 540 8.37 -29.39 -14.34
CA LEU A 540 7.14 -30.19 -14.46
C LEU A 540 7.37 -31.50 -15.23
N GLU A 541 8.12 -31.46 -16.33
CA GLU A 541 8.42 -32.63 -17.16
C GLU A 541 9.27 -33.67 -16.42
N GLN A 542 10.17 -33.22 -15.53
CA GLN A 542 11.07 -34.10 -14.76
C GLN A 542 10.38 -34.74 -13.55
N THR A 543 9.55 -33.99 -12.83
CA THR A 543 8.97 -34.43 -11.55
C THR A 543 7.61 -35.12 -11.72
N GLY A 544 6.95 -34.89 -12.86
CA GLY A 544 5.59 -35.36 -13.10
C GLY A 544 4.58 -34.71 -12.16
N LEU A 545 4.80 -33.47 -11.73
CA LEU A 545 3.86 -32.74 -10.89
C LEU A 545 2.53 -32.56 -11.62
N VAL A 546 1.42 -32.89 -10.93
CA VAL A 546 0.06 -32.86 -11.51
C VAL A 546 -0.83 -31.83 -10.85
N TYR A 547 -0.82 -31.72 -9.52
CA TYR A 547 -1.73 -30.84 -8.79
C TYR A 547 -1.04 -30.15 -7.60
N VAL A 548 -1.42 -28.90 -7.36
CA VAL A 548 -1.06 -28.13 -6.15
C VAL A 548 -2.32 -27.54 -5.53
N ARG A 549 -2.58 -27.78 -4.25
CA ARG A 549 -3.71 -27.21 -3.52
C ARG A 549 -3.26 -26.66 -2.18
N GLY A 550 -3.58 -25.41 -1.87
CA GLY A 550 -3.35 -24.83 -0.55
C GLY A 550 -4.38 -25.32 0.48
N CYS A 551 -3.93 -25.55 1.70
CA CYS A 551 -4.76 -25.83 2.87
C CYS A 551 -4.23 -25.09 4.11
N GLU A 552 -5.03 -25.02 5.16
CA GLU A 552 -4.63 -24.42 6.43
C GLU A 552 -4.86 -25.39 7.57
N VAL A 553 -3.88 -25.41 8.47
CA VAL A 553 -3.89 -26.17 9.70
C VAL A 553 -4.96 -25.59 10.64
N GLN A 554 -5.98 -26.39 10.95
CA GLN A 554 -6.88 -26.11 12.07
C GLN A 554 -6.21 -26.50 13.39
N GLY A 555 -5.41 -27.57 13.36
CA GLY A 555 -4.58 -28.03 14.48
C GLY A 555 -4.22 -29.51 14.32
N MET A 556 -3.25 -29.95 15.12
CA MET A 556 -2.87 -31.36 15.21
C MET A 556 -3.89 -32.14 16.04
N LEU A 557 -4.15 -33.40 15.70
CA LEU A 557 -5.06 -34.27 16.45
C LEU A 557 -4.33 -34.98 17.60
N ASP A 558 -5.01 -35.12 18.73
CA ASP A 558 -4.58 -36.00 19.82
C ASP A 558 -4.96 -37.46 19.57
N ASP A 559 -4.51 -38.37 20.45
CA ASP A 559 -4.82 -39.80 20.38
C ASP A 559 -6.33 -40.12 20.49
N LYS A 560 -7.17 -39.12 20.84
CA LYS A 560 -8.63 -39.22 20.92
C LYS A 560 -9.32 -38.58 19.72
N GLY A 561 -8.58 -38.16 18.69
CA GLY A 561 -9.12 -37.53 17.48
C GLY A 561 -9.62 -36.10 17.68
N ARG A 562 -9.26 -35.45 18.79
CA ARG A 562 -9.62 -34.05 19.10
C ARG A 562 -8.51 -33.12 18.62
N VAL A 563 -8.90 -31.95 18.14
CA VAL A 563 -7.93 -30.92 17.76
C VAL A 563 -7.27 -30.37 19.02
N ILE A 564 -5.94 -30.38 19.07
CA ILE A 564 -5.15 -29.80 20.15
C ILE A 564 -5.24 -28.28 20.00
N GLU A 565 -5.89 -27.62 20.96
CA GLU A 565 -5.99 -26.16 21.00
C GLU A 565 -4.74 -25.53 21.62
N GLU A 566 -4.45 -24.30 21.21
CA GLU A 566 -3.38 -23.50 21.78
C GLU A 566 -3.88 -22.76 23.02
N GLY A 567 -3.17 -22.94 24.12
CA GLY A 567 -3.49 -22.34 25.40
C GLY A 567 -2.28 -22.32 26.33
N PRO A 568 -2.44 -21.82 27.57
CA PRO A 568 -1.39 -21.79 28.56
C PRO A 568 -0.97 -23.18 29.06
N ASP A 569 -1.77 -24.21 28.77
CA ASP A 569 -1.51 -25.59 29.15
C ASP A 569 -0.45 -26.24 28.23
N PRO A 570 0.45 -27.06 28.78
CA PRO A 570 1.50 -27.71 28.00
C PRO A 570 0.91 -28.68 26.96
N LYS A 571 1.43 -28.62 25.73
CA LYS A 571 1.02 -29.51 24.64
C LYS A 571 1.21 -30.99 25.02
N PRO A 572 0.26 -31.88 24.67
CA PRO A 572 0.38 -33.30 24.98
C PRO A 572 1.57 -33.91 24.25
N LYS A 573 2.35 -34.74 24.94
CA LYS A 573 3.42 -35.54 24.32
C LYS A 573 2.80 -36.75 23.59
N LEU A 574 2.72 -36.67 22.26
CA LEU A 574 2.16 -37.73 21.43
C LEU A 574 3.14 -38.90 21.23
N ARG A 575 2.63 -40.12 21.26
CA ARG A 575 3.43 -41.35 21.09
C ARG A 575 3.66 -41.67 19.61
N GLY A 576 4.74 -42.38 19.31
CA GLY A 576 5.10 -42.77 17.94
C GLY A 576 5.44 -41.59 17.02
N ASP A 577 5.50 -41.88 15.72
CA ASP A 577 5.92 -40.91 14.68
C ASP A 577 4.79 -40.48 13.74
N SER A 578 3.63 -41.13 13.81
CA SER A 578 2.46 -40.70 13.03
C SER A 578 1.85 -39.44 13.62
N ARG A 579 1.61 -38.43 12.78
CA ARG A 579 0.91 -37.20 13.13
C ARG A 579 -0.23 -36.97 12.15
N THR A 580 -1.40 -36.63 12.70
CA THR A 580 -2.57 -36.27 11.89
C THR A 580 -2.88 -34.81 12.13
N TYR A 581 -3.00 -34.05 11.06
CA TYR A 581 -3.39 -32.66 11.08
C TYR A 581 -4.78 -32.54 10.50
N ARG A 582 -5.69 -31.93 11.26
CA ARG A 582 -6.95 -31.48 10.68
C ARG A 582 -6.68 -30.20 9.93
N VAL A 583 -6.87 -30.25 8.63
CA VAL A 583 -6.76 -29.10 7.74
C VAL A 583 -8.15 -28.69 7.26
N ARG A 584 -8.29 -27.43 6.92
CA ARG A 584 -9.53 -26.88 6.38
C ARG A 584 -9.25 -26.13 5.10
N LYS A 585 -10.33 -25.92 4.33
CA LYS A 585 -10.34 -24.84 3.35
C LYS A 585 -10.04 -23.56 4.13
N PRO A 586 -9.04 -22.77 3.73
CA PRO A 586 -8.38 -21.89 4.69
C PRO A 586 -9.16 -20.65 5.11
N LYS A 587 -8.84 -20.11 6.30
CA LYS A 587 -9.14 -18.79 6.88
C LYS A 587 -7.91 -17.82 7.08
N GLU A 588 -6.66 -18.19 7.36
CA GLU A 588 -5.52 -17.23 7.55
C GLU A 588 -4.10 -17.85 7.27
N ASN A 589 -3.13 -17.00 6.84
CA ASN A 589 -1.63 -17.05 6.92
C ASN A 589 -1.13 -15.68 6.41
N ASN A 590 0.10 -15.20 6.64
CA ASN A 590 0.56 -13.85 6.25
C ASN A 590 0.09 -13.41 4.86
N PHE A 591 0.43 -14.13 3.78
CA PHE A 591 -0.01 -13.71 2.45
C PHE A 591 -1.54 -13.84 2.24
N LYS A 592 -2.12 -14.94 2.71
CA LYS A 592 -3.53 -15.26 2.49
C LYS A 592 -4.49 -14.42 3.34
N ALA A 593 -4.10 -14.11 4.55
CA ALA A 593 -4.83 -13.25 5.47
C ALA A 593 -4.78 -11.80 4.98
N VAL A 594 -3.65 -11.36 4.41
CA VAL A 594 -3.62 -10.08 3.67
C VAL A 594 -4.61 -10.12 2.50
N LEU A 595 -4.59 -11.15 1.65
CA LEU A 595 -5.55 -11.28 0.54
C LEU A 595 -7.01 -11.35 1.01
N GLU A 596 -7.31 -12.07 2.09
CA GLU A 596 -8.65 -12.15 2.65
C GLU A 596 -9.07 -10.83 3.29
N THR A 597 -8.17 -10.12 3.95
CA THR A 597 -8.38 -8.77 4.45
C THR A 597 -8.72 -7.82 3.30
N ILE A 598 -7.96 -7.84 2.20
CA ILE A 598 -8.22 -7.00 1.03
C ILE A 598 -9.57 -7.37 0.38
N ARG A 599 -9.87 -8.67 0.24
CA ARG A 599 -11.17 -9.12 -0.28
C ARG A 599 -12.32 -8.72 0.64
N ASN A 600 -12.16 -8.84 1.95
CA ASN A 600 -13.16 -8.40 2.91
C ASN A 600 -13.39 -6.89 2.81
N LEU A 601 -12.31 -6.10 2.69
CA LEU A 601 -12.40 -4.66 2.45
C LEU A 601 -13.24 -4.37 1.21
N MET A 602 -12.97 -5.02 0.07
CA MET A 602 -13.77 -4.84 -1.15
C MET A 602 -15.25 -5.23 -1.02
N ASN A 603 -15.63 -6.00 0.00
CA ASN A 603 -17.03 -6.33 0.31
C ASN A 603 -17.66 -5.40 1.36
N THR A 604 -16.90 -4.44 1.90
CA THR A 604 -17.41 -3.36 2.77
C THR A 604 -17.59 -2.08 1.98
N GLU A 605 -18.30 -1.10 2.55
CA GLU A 605 -18.41 0.24 1.96
C GLU A 605 -17.06 1.00 1.90
N CYS A 606 -15.99 0.48 2.52
CA CYS A 606 -14.65 1.09 2.52
C CYS A 606 -14.66 2.57 2.93
N VAL A 607 -15.35 2.88 4.04
CA VAL A 607 -15.49 4.27 4.52
C VAL A 607 -14.17 4.80 5.07
N VAL A 608 -13.40 5.43 4.19
CA VAL A 608 -12.27 6.30 4.54
C VAL A 608 -12.76 7.73 4.76
N PRO A 609 -12.01 8.61 5.43
CA PRO A 609 -12.40 10.01 5.52
C PRO A 609 -12.55 10.67 4.15
N ASP A 610 -13.61 11.46 3.94
CA ASP A 610 -13.90 12.12 2.66
C ASP A 610 -12.72 12.99 2.17
N TRP A 611 -12.03 13.65 3.10
CA TRP A 611 -10.85 14.48 2.82
C TRP A 611 -9.59 13.68 2.42
N LEU A 612 -9.63 12.34 2.50
CA LEU A 612 -8.58 11.44 2.02
C LEU A 612 -8.94 10.70 0.73
N HIS A 613 -10.22 10.48 0.47
CA HIS A 613 -10.68 9.61 -0.61
C HIS A 613 -10.00 9.94 -1.96
N ASP A 614 -10.08 11.20 -2.38
CA ASP A 614 -9.54 11.63 -3.68
C ASP A 614 -8.01 11.58 -3.72
N ILE A 615 -7.33 11.91 -2.62
CA ILE A 615 -5.86 11.85 -2.51
C ILE A 615 -5.39 10.39 -2.60
N ILE A 616 -6.09 9.46 -1.94
CA ILE A 616 -5.79 8.01 -2.03
C ILE A 616 -5.90 7.55 -3.48
N LEU A 617 -6.92 7.99 -4.22
CA LEU A 617 -7.08 7.66 -5.64
C LEU A 617 -6.17 8.45 -6.58
N GLY A 618 -5.46 9.47 -6.07
CA GLY A 618 -4.52 10.30 -6.83
C GLY A 618 -5.16 11.41 -7.67
N TYR A 619 -6.40 11.76 -7.37
CA TYR A 619 -7.16 12.83 -8.03
C TYR A 619 -7.24 14.10 -7.17
N GLY A 620 -7.64 15.21 -7.78
CA GLY A 620 -7.95 16.45 -7.05
C GLY A 620 -6.71 17.25 -6.63
N ASP A 621 -6.92 18.15 -5.65
CA ASP A 621 -5.86 18.97 -5.07
C ASP A 621 -5.08 18.14 -4.02
N PRO A 622 -3.79 17.83 -4.26
CA PRO A 622 -3.00 17.00 -3.33
C PRO A 622 -2.76 17.70 -1.98
N GLY A 623 -2.91 19.03 -1.90
CA GLY A 623 -2.81 19.78 -0.65
C GLY A 623 -4.14 19.96 0.10
N SER A 624 -5.25 19.37 -0.38
CA SER A 624 -6.59 19.57 0.20
C SER A 624 -6.72 19.07 1.65
N ALA A 625 -5.98 18.02 2.01
CA ALA A 625 -5.94 17.45 3.37
C ALA A 625 -4.92 18.10 4.31
N HIS A 626 -4.17 19.11 3.84
CA HIS A 626 -3.20 19.81 4.68
C HIS A 626 -3.93 20.59 5.78
N TYR A 627 -3.37 20.64 6.99
CA TYR A 627 -4.05 21.20 8.16
C TYR A 627 -4.54 22.65 7.95
N SER A 628 -3.87 23.44 7.12
CA SER A 628 -4.26 24.83 6.82
C SER A 628 -5.52 24.96 5.95
N LYS A 629 -5.93 23.89 5.27
CA LYS A 629 -7.15 23.82 4.46
C LYS A 629 -8.27 23.03 5.15
N MET A 630 -7.98 22.40 6.29
CA MET A 630 -8.97 21.62 7.03
C MET A 630 -9.99 22.53 7.72
N PRO A 631 -11.30 22.33 7.50
CA PRO A 631 -12.34 23.21 8.05
C PRO A 631 -12.44 23.15 9.59
N ASN A 632 -11.94 22.07 10.19
CA ASN A 632 -11.90 21.81 11.62
C ASN A 632 -10.51 22.06 12.23
N GLN A 633 -9.67 22.90 11.59
CA GLN A 633 -8.39 23.31 12.14
C GLN A 633 -8.55 23.88 13.56
N ILE A 634 -7.72 23.40 14.48
CA ILE A 634 -7.78 23.77 15.89
C ILE A 634 -7.01 25.07 16.06
N SER A 635 -7.71 26.14 16.44
CA SER A 635 -7.12 27.47 16.63
C SER A 635 -6.12 27.54 17.77
N SER A 636 -6.20 26.60 18.71
CA SER A 636 -5.35 26.63 19.88
C SER A 636 -4.98 25.24 20.42
N LEU A 637 -3.67 25.06 20.61
CA LEU A 637 -3.04 23.83 21.01
C LEU A 637 -2.11 24.05 22.22
N ASP A 638 -2.10 23.10 23.13
CA ASP A 638 -1.14 23.04 24.21
C ASP A 638 0.12 22.30 23.73
N PHE A 639 1.24 23.00 23.58
CA PHE A 639 2.49 22.39 23.16
C PHE A 639 3.24 21.74 24.34
N ASN A 640 2.72 21.85 25.56
CA ASN A 640 3.25 21.19 26.74
C ASN A 640 4.77 21.38 26.89
N ASP A 641 5.54 20.28 26.90
CA ASP A 641 6.98 20.23 27.08
C ASP A 641 7.77 20.30 25.76
N THR A 642 7.12 20.62 24.63
CA THR A 642 7.78 20.70 23.31
C THR A 642 8.90 21.74 23.29
N PHE A 643 8.71 22.90 23.94
CA PHE A 643 9.73 23.96 23.98
C PHE A 643 10.41 24.02 25.36
N LEU A 644 11.74 23.89 25.35
CA LEU A 644 12.57 24.01 26.56
C LEU A 644 12.59 25.42 27.20
N SER A 645 12.39 26.49 26.43
CA SER A 645 12.42 27.88 26.89
C SER A 645 11.64 28.82 25.96
N LEU A 646 11.38 30.06 26.39
CA LEU A 646 10.72 31.05 25.54
C LEU A 646 11.58 31.44 24.34
N ASP A 647 12.90 31.52 24.51
CA ASP A 647 13.82 31.79 23.42
C ASP A 647 13.82 30.67 22.37
N HIS A 648 13.73 29.42 22.82
CA HIS A 648 13.53 28.28 21.93
C HIS A 648 12.21 28.42 21.15
N LEU A 649 11.10 28.74 21.82
CA LEU A 649 9.82 29.00 21.15
C LEU A 649 9.93 30.12 20.10
N ARG A 650 10.53 31.26 20.45
CA ARG A 650 10.74 32.38 19.52
C ARG A 650 11.58 31.96 18.31
N SER A 651 12.64 31.19 18.52
CA SER A 651 13.50 30.71 17.43
C SER A 651 12.78 29.76 16.46
N CYS A 652 11.76 29.03 16.92
CA CYS A 652 11.00 28.09 16.11
C CYS A 652 9.93 28.75 15.22
N PHE A 653 9.59 30.02 15.45
CA PHE A 653 8.62 30.77 14.64
C PHE A 653 9.21 32.10 14.14
N PRO A 654 10.24 32.06 13.28
CA PRO A 654 11.01 33.25 12.88
C PRO A 654 10.15 34.32 12.17
N ASP A 655 9.13 33.90 11.42
CA ASP A 655 8.26 34.80 10.65
C ASP A 655 7.05 35.33 11.43
N TYR A 656 6.92 34.99 12.72
CA TYR A 656 5.78 35.37 13.54
C TYR A 656 6.20 36.30 14.69
N ALA A 657 5.46 37.39 14.87
CA ALA A 657 5.61 38.24 16.04
C ALA A 657 5.03 37.57 17.29
N VAL A 658 5.87 36.87 18.06
CA VAL A 658 5.47 36.21 19.32
C VAL A 658 5.18 37.26 20.39
N LYS A 659 3.90 37.50 20.67
CA LYS A 659 3.45 38.34 21.80
C LYS A 659 3.16 37.46 23.01
N VAL A 660 3.85 37.72 24.11
CA VAL A 660 3.63 37.03 25.40
C VAL A 660 2.67 37.89 26.22
N ALA A 661 1.67 37.26 26.85
CA ALA A 661 0.68 37.98 27.66
C ALA A 661 1.23 38.47 29.02
N GLU A 662 2.34 37.91 29.47
CA GLU A 662 3.01 38.22 30.74
C GLU A 662 4.31 38.98 30.47
N GLU A 663 4.45 40.17 31.04
CA GLU A 663 5.60 41.06 30.81
C GLU A 663 6.82 40.71 31.68
N ASP A 664 6.61 40.01 32.82
CA ASP A 664 7.68 39.57 33.72
C ASP A 664 8.50 38.39 33.14
N PRO A 665 9.81 38.55 32.87
CA PRO A 665 10.66 37.49 32.35
C PRO A 665 10.77 36.25 33.25
N ALA A 666 10.62 36.40 34.57
CA ALA A 666 10.75 35.28 35.52
C ALA A 666 9.61 34.27 35.43
N LEU A 667 8.46 34.68 34.90
CA LEU A 667 7.25 33.84 34.76
C LEU A 667 7.14 33.18 33.36
N GLN A 668 8.09 33.44 32.47
CA GLN A 668 8.12 32.96 31.08
C GLN A 668 8.79 31.57 30.94
N VAL A 669 8.34 30.57 31.71
CA VAL A 669 8.91 29.21 31.77
C VAL A 669 7.96 28.14 31.17
N PRO A 670 8.47 27.00 30.63
CA PRO A 670 7.63 25.92 30.11
C PRO A 670 6.79 25.22 31.20
N PRO A 671 5.63 24.60 30.86
CA PRO A 671 5.07 24.34 29.53
C PRO A 671 4.46 25.58 28.86
N PHE A 672 4.68 25.72 27.56
CA PHE A 672 4.12 26.82 26.78
C PHE A 672 2.82 26.39 26.12
N ARG A 673 1.73 26.95 26.62
CA ARG A 673 0.45 26.87 25.96
C ARG A 673 0.38 27.99 24.93
N ILE A 674 0.27 27.65 23.64
CA ILE A 674 -0.13 28.63 22.62
C ILE A 674 -1.66 28.76 22.73
N LYS A 675 -2.07 29.48 23.76
CA LYS A 675 -3.38 30.11 23.94
C LYS A 675 -3.07 31.55 24.30
N PHE A 676 -4.05 32.42 24.19
CA PHE A 676 -4.28 33.21 25.40
C PHE A 676 -5.36 32.41 26.16
N PRO A 677 -5.09 31.75 27.32
CA PRO A 677 -4.28 32.18 28.48
C PRO A 677 -3.27 31.13 29.08
N PRO A 678 -2.45 31.51 30.09
CA PRO A 678 -1.42 30.68 30.74
C PRO A 678 -1.96 29.49 31.56
N HIS A 679 -1.19 28.40 31.61
CA HIS A 679 -1.47 27.22 32.45
C HIS A 679 -0.19 26.73 33.10
N VAL A 680 -0.10 26.92 34.42
CA VAL A 680 0.88 26.20 35.24
C VAL A 680 0.45 24.73 35.27
N PRO A 681 1.35 23.75 35.00
CA PRO A 681 1.00 22.35 35.05
C PRO A 681 0.51 22.03 36.47
N LEU A 682 -0.70 21.48 36.56
CA LEU A 682 -1.38 21.20 37.83
C LEU A 682 -0.49 20.35 38.75
N ASN A 683 -0.41 20.74 40.02
CA ASN A 683 0.29 19.97 41.05
C ASN A 683 -0.28 18.54 41.14
N ARG A 684 0.60 17.53 41.17
CA ARG A 684 0.26 16.09 41.16
C ARG A 684 0.41 15.41 42.53
N GLY A 685 0.58 16.20 43.60
CA GLY A 685 0.75 15.74 44.97
C GLY A 685 2.06 16.18 45.61
N PRO A 686 2.26 15.85 46.89
CA PRO A 686 3.37 16.38 47.69
C PRO A 686 4.71 15.65 47.46
N TYR A 687 4.74 14.61 46.63
CA TYR A 687 5.96 13.84 46.34
C TYR A 687 6.66 14.39 45.09
N PRO A 688 7.90 14.89 45.19
CA PRO A 688 8.63 15.48 44.06
C PRO A 688 8.85 14.53 42.88
N TYR A 689 8.99 13.23 43.14
CA TYR A 689 9.17 12.22 42.09
C TYR A 689 7.91 11.97 41.24
N ASN A 690 6.74 12.51 41.63
CA ASN A 690 5.51 12.45 40.83
C ASN A 690 5.41 13.58 39.80
N GLN A 691 6.41 14.47 39.72
CA GLN A 691 6.51 15.46 38.66
C GLN A 691 6.59 14.75 37.29
N PRO A 692 5.95 15.32 36.26
CA PRO A 692 5.95 14.71 34.92
C PRO A 692 7.38 14.65 34.37
N LYS A 693 7.71 13.54 33.71
CA LYS A 693 8.93 13.48 32.89
C LYS A 693 8.77 14.49 31.75
N ARG A 694 9.85 15.20 31.40
CA ARG A 694 9.82 16.26 30.39
C ARG A 694 10.71 15.90 29.22
N ASN A 695 10.30 16.29 28.03
CA ASN A 695 11.14 16.32 26.87
C ASN A 695 12.42 17.15 27.12
N THR A 696 13.54 16.67 26.60
CA THR A 696 14.85 17.31 26.68
C THR A 696 15.38 17.74 25.31
N ILE A 697 14.66 17.42 24.23
CA ILE A 697 15.06 17.70 22.86
C ILE A 697 14.72 19.15 22.50
N GLN A 698 15.71 19.88 22.01
CA GLN A 698 15.51 21.20 21.41
C GLN A 698 15.20 21.05 19.92
N PHE A 699 13.91 21.02 19.58
CA PHE A 699 13.46 20.80 18.21
C PHE A 699 13.80 21.99 17.28
N THR A 700 14.13 21.70 16.02
CA THR A 700 14.32 22.74 15.00
C THR A 700 12.98 23.38 14.58
N PRO A 701 12.96 24.57 13.96
CA PRO A 701 11.73 25.15 13.42
C PRO A 701 10.96 24.19 12.50
N THR A 702 11.69 23.44 11.67
CA THR A 702 11.15 22.45 10.73
C THR A 702 10.56 21.23 11.46
N GLN A 703 11.21 20.75 12.52
CA GLN A 703 10.65 19.69 13.38
C GLN A 703 9.40 20.18 14.13
N ILE A 704 9.37 21.44 14.57
CA ILE A 704 8.19 22.05 15.20
C ILE A 704 7.02 22.17 14.23
N GLU A 705 7.27 22.49 12.96
CA GLU A 705 6.23 22.49 11.93
C GLU A 705 5.64 21.09 11.73
N ALA A 706 6.47 20.04 11.70
CA ALA A 706 5.99 18.66 11.66
C ALA A 706 5.14 18.30 12.90
N ILE A 707 5.58 18.69 14.09
CA ILE A 707 4.83 18.45 15.35
C ILE A 707 3.49 19.19 15.32
N ARG A 708 3.50 20.47 14.91
CA ARG A 708 2.30 21.30 14.78
C ARG A 708 1.30 20.69 13.81
N ALA A 709 1.75 20.30 12.62
CA ALA A 709 0.91 19.66 11.62
C ALA A 709 0.31 18.35 12.15
N GLY A 710 1.12 17.49 12.80
CA GLY A 710 0.68 16.23 13.37
C GLY A 710 -0.31 16.37 14.55
N MET A 711 -0.37 17.52 15.21
CA MET A 711 -1.37 17.83 16.24
C MET A 711 -2.72 18.30 15.66
N GLN A 712 -2.75 18.71 14.40
CA GLN A 712 -3.94 19.21 13.72
C GLN A 712 -4.69 18.09 12.97
N PRO A 713 -6.01 18.23 12.72
CA PRO A 713 -6.73 17.35 11.81
C PRO A 713 -6.15 17.36 10.40
N GLY A 714 -6.29 16.25 9.68
CA GLY A 714 -5.85 16.11 8.28
C GLY A 714 -4.69 15.15 8.07
N LEU A 715 -4.02 15.29 6.92
CA LEU A 715 -2.86 14.51 6.49
C LEU A 715 -1.57 15.28 6.77
N THR A 716 -0.66 14.66 7.51
CA THR A 716 0.69 15.19 7.76
C THR A 716 1.72 14.24 7.17
N MET A 717 2.52 14.72 6.22
CA MET A 717 3.62 13.96 5.65
C MET A 717 4.96 14.57 6.06
N VAL A 718 5.82 13.76 6.69
CA VAL A 718 7.15 14.16 7.13
C VAL A 718 8.18 13.36 6.36
N VAL A 719 9.00 14.04 5.57
CA VAL A 719 10.17 13.46 4.91
C VAL A 719 11.34 13.64 5.86
N GLY A 720 11.84 12.53 6.41
CA GLY A 720 12.92 12.56 7.40
C GLY A 720 14.18 11.88 6.87
N PRO A 721 15.19 12.65 6.44
CA PRO A 721 16.49 12.10 6.03
C PRO A 721 17.21 11.28 7.13
N PRO A 722 18.35 10.63 6.83
CA PRO A 722 19.11 9.88 7.83
C PRO A 722 19.52 10.73 9.04
N GLY A 723 19.05 10.38 10.24
CA GLY A 723 19.45 11.02 11.49
C GLY A 723 18.82 12.36 11.82
N THR A 724 17.72 12.75 11.18
CA THR A 724 17.04 14.04 11.40
C THR A 724 16.02 14.04 12.55
N GLY A 725 16.00 13.00 13.38
CA GLY A 725 15.11 12.94 14.57
C GLY A 725 13.66 12.55 14.27
N LYS A 726 13.41 11.73 13.23
CA LYS A 726 12.06 11.19 12.89
C LYS A 726 11.31 10.67 14.12
N THR A 727 11.97 9.79 14.88
CA THR A 727 11.41 9.15 16.07
C THR A 727 11.12 10.17 17.18
N ASP A 728 11.98 11.17 17.36
CA ASP A 728 11.77 12.26 18.34
C ASP A 728 10.54 13.12 17.99
N VAL A 729 10.38 13.47 16.71
CA VAL A 729 9.18 14.15 16.21
C VAL A 729 7.93 13.29 16.43
N ALA A 730 8.00 12.00 16.13
CA ALA A 730 6.88 11.06 16.30
C ALA A 730 6.41 10.98 17.75
N VAL A 731 7.33 10.77 18.70
CA VAL A 731 6.97 10.65 20.13
C VAL A 731 6.45 11.96 20.71
N GLN A 732 6.94 13.11 20.25
CA GLN A 732 6.40 14.40 20.68
C GLN A 732 4.98 14.63 20.15
N ILE A 733 4.69 14.26 18.90
CA ILE A 733 3.31 14.28 18.36
C ILE A 733 2.41 13.39 19.23
N ILE A 734 2.84 12.17 19.53
CA ILE A 734 2.08 11.22 20.37
C ILE A 734 1.83 11.80 21.76
N SER A 735 2.85 12.36 22.41
CA SER A 735 2.75 13.00 23.72
C SER A 735 1.77 14.17 23.69
N ASN A 736 1.87 15.05 22.69
CA ASN A 736 1.01 16.20 22.57
C ASN A 736 -0.45 15.79 22.32
N LEU A 737 -0.70 14.79 21.46
CA LEU A 737 -2.05 14.25 21.23
C LEU A 737 -2.63 13.62 22.51
N TYR A 738 -1.83 12.85 23.25
CA TYR A 738 -2.23 12.22 24.50
C TYR A 738 -2.70 13.23 25.56
N HIS A 739 -2.02 14.37 25.67
CA HIS A 739 -2.35 15.42 26.63
C HIS A 739 -3.48 16.36 26.17
N ASN A 740 -3.52 16.72 24.88
CA ASN A 740 -4.55 17.63 24.36
C ASN A 740 -5.91 16.95 24.17
N PHE A 741 -5.91 15.65 23.84
CA PHE A 741 -7.09 14.89 23.49
C PHE A 741 -7.16 13.58 24.29
N PRO A 742 -7.31 13.65 25.63
CA PRO A 742 -7.29 12.47 26.50
C PRO A 742 -8.42 11.47 26.21
N GLU A 743 -9.46 11.87 25.48
CA GLU A 743 -10.56 11.03 25.01
C GLU A 743 -10.26 10.28 23.69
N GLN A 744 -9.22 10.69 22.98
CA GLN A 744 -8.82 10.12 21.68
C GLN A 744 -7.82 8.99 21.85
N ARG A 745 -7.77 8.09 20.86
CA ARG A 745 -6.83 6.97 20.82
C ARG A 745 -5.95 7.06 19.56
N THR A 746 -4.66 6.80 19.74
CA THR A 746 -3.65 6.85 18.69
C THR A 746 -3.16 5.44 18.34
N LEU A 747 -3.30 5.08 17.07
CA LEU A 747 -2.76 3.87 16.47
C LEU A 747 -1.38 4.17 15.88
N ILE A 748 -0.36 3.44 16.32
CA ILE A 748 1.00 3.50 15.76
C ILE A 748 1.21 2.28 14.88
N VAL A 749 1.66 2.50 13.65
CA VAL A 749 2.01 1.44 12.71
C VAL A 749 3.42 1.63 12.18
N THR A 750 4.23 0.57 12.18
CA THR A 750 5.59 0.60 11.61
C THR A 750 5.79 -0.57 10.67
N HIS A 751 6.86 -0.54 9.87
CA HIS A 751 7.29 -1.70 9.10
C HIS A 751 7.96 -2.73 10.03
N SER A 752 8.92 -2.31 10.85
CA SER A 752 9.74 -3.20 11.66
C SER A 752 9.39 -3.19 13.15
N ASN A 753 9.69 -4.31 13.84
CA ASN A 753 9.65 -4.38 15.30
C ASN A 753 10.73 -3.51 15.96
N GLN A 754 11.84 -3.25 15.26
CA GLN A 754 12.93 -2.42 15.76
C GLN A 754 12.50 -0.96 15.91
N ALA A 755 11.79 -0.43 14.91
CA ALA A 755 11.20 0.92 15.00
C ALA A 755 10.21 1.03 16.17
N LEU A 756 9.37 0.00 16.39
CA LEU A 756 8.49 -0.03 17.58
C LEU A 756 9.30 0.02 18.87
N ASN A 757 10.37 -0.75 19.00
CA ASN A 757 11.21 -0.72 20.22
C ASN A 757 11.72 0.69 20.50
N GLN A 758 12.28 1.35 19.48
CA GLN A 758 12.83 2.71 19.60
C GLN A 758 11.76 3.75 19.98
N LEU A 759 10.56 3.63 19.40
CA LEU A 759 9.42 4.48 19.77
C LEU A 759 9.03 4.28 21.24
N PHE A 760 8.85 3.04 21.68
CA PHE A 760 8.45 2.75 23.06
C PHE A 760 9.50 3.20 24.08
N GLU A 761 10.79 2.96 23.82
CA GLU A 761 11.88 3.43 24.68
C GLU A 761 11.79 4.94 24.94
N LYS A 762 11.53 5.73 23.90
CA LYS A 762 11.36 7.18 24.01
C LYS A 762 10.02 7.59 24.64
N ILE A 763 8.92 6.90 24.33
CA ILE A 763 7.59 7.15 24.93
C ILE A 763 7.64 6.97 26.45
N ILE A 764 8.33 5.95 26.95
CA ILE A 764 8.46 5.67 28.39
C ILE A 764 9.25 6.78 29.10
N ALA A 765 10.12 7.49 28.38
CA ALA A 765 10.86 8.63 28.92
C ALA A 765 10.02 9.91 29.03
N LEU A 766 8.79 9.93 28.49
CA LEU A 766 7.88 11.07 28.52
C LEU A 766 6.77 10.90 29.57
N ASP A 767 5.95 11.94 29.75
CA ASP A 767 4.81 11.95 30.69
C ASP A 767 3.59 11.16 30.17
N ILE A 768 3.80 9.88 29.86
CA ILE A 768 2.73 9.00 29.39
C ILE A 768 2.60 7.84 30.38
N ASP A 769 1.37 7.60 30.83
CA ASP A 769 1.07 6.53 31.78
C ASP A 769 1.18 5.16 31.08
N GLU A 770 1.98 4.27 31.65
CA GLU A 770 2.33 2.96 31.08
C GLU A 770 1.14 2.01 30.94
N ARG A 771 0.03 2.26 31.65
CA ARG A 771 -1.21 1.50 31.47
C ARG A 771 -1.89 1.80 30.13
N HIS A 772 -1.69 3.01 29.60
CA HIS A 772 -2.32 3.45 28.36
C HIS A 772 -1.54 3.00 27.12
N LEU A 773 -0.41 2.32 27.32
CA LEU A 773 0.47 1.80 26.28
C LEU A 773 0.18 0.32 26.04
N LEU A 774 -0.06 -0.05 24.79
CA LEU A 774 -0.25 -1.45 24.39
C LEU A 774 0.48 -1.76 23.08
N ARG A 775 1.27 -2.83 23.07
CA ARG A 775 1.89 -3.37 21.86
C ARG A 775 1.26 -4.70 21.46
N LEU A 776 0.98 -4.87 20.17
CA LEU A 776 0.50 -6.12 19.59
C LEU A 776 1.51 -6.67 18.57
N GLY A 777 1.73 -7.99 18.55
CA GLY A 777 2.56 -8.64 17.54
C GLY A 777 3.23 -9.94 17.98
N HIS A 778 3.76 -10.72 17.02
CA HIS A 778 4.52 -11.95 17.32
C HIS A 778 5.88 -11.69 18.00
N GLY A 779 6.35 -10.44 18.01
CA GLY A 779 7.53 -9.98 18.75
C GLY A 779 7.23 -9.50 20.17
N GLU A 780 6.05 -9.82 20.72
CA GLU A 780 5.62 -9.45 22.08
C GLU A 780 6.66 -9.84 23.16
N GLU A 781 7.49 -10.87 22.92
CA GLU A 781 8.47 -11.42 23.88
C GLU A 781 9.92 -10.90 23.70
N ALA A 782 10.20 -10.11 22.64
CA ALA A 782 11.58 -9.78 22.23
C ALA A 782 12.06 -8.36 22.59
N LEU A 783 11.32 -7.63 23.44
CA LEU A 783 11.77 -6.35 23.96
C LEU A 783 12.83 -6.56 25.04
N GLU A 784 14.06 -6.13 24.78
CA GLU A 784 15.08 -5.94 25.83
C GLU A 784 14.82 -4.66 26.65
N THR A 785 13.56 -4.30 26.90
CA THR A 785 13.22 -3.24 27.84
C THR A 785 13.00 -3.84 29.22
N GLU A 786 13.30 -3.10 30.29
CA GLU A 786 12.99 -3.52 31.67
C GLU A 786 11.49 -3.86 31.89
N LYS A 787 10.60 -3.42 30.98
CA LYS A 787 9.14 -3.52 31.09
C LYS A 787 8.52 -4.20 29.88
N ASP A 788 7.53 -5.05 30.13
CA ASP A 788 6.81 -5.80 29.10
C ASP A 788 5.49 -5.12 28.69
N PHE A 789 5.42 -4.58 27.47
CA PHE A 789 4.25 -3.91 26.89
C PHE A 789 3.35 -4.82 26.04
N SER A 790 3.61 -6.13 26.04
CA SER A 790 2.73 -7.13 25.45
C SER A 790 1.37 -7.19 26.16
N ARG A 791 0.41 -7.92 25.57
CA ARG A 791 -0.88 -8.17 26.21
C ARG A 791 -0.72 -8.80 27.60
N TYR A 792 0.15 -9.79 27.73
CA TYR A 792 0.41 -10.48 28.99
C TYR A 792 1.13 -9.58 29.99
N GLY A 793 2.17 -8.88 29.56
CA GLY A 793 2.91 -7.92 30.38
C GLY A 793 2.03 -6.82 30.95
N ARG A 794 1.14 -6.26 30.13
CA ARG A 794 0.18 -5.23 30.57
C ARG A 794 -0.88 -5.77 31.52
N VAL A 795 -1.39 -6.99 31.29
CA VAL A 795 -2.29 -7.64 32.25
C VAL A 795 -1.61 -7.84 33.61
N ASN A 796 -0.36 -8.33 33.62
CA ASN A 796 0.42 -8.52 34.84
C ASN A 796 0.69 -7.21 35.57
N TYR A 797 1.07 -6.16 34.83
CA TYR A 797 1.25 -4.81 35.36
C TYR A 797 -0.02 -4.30 36.05
N VAL A 798 -1.17 -4.40 35.39
CA VAL A 798 -2.46 -3.94 35.93
C VAL A 798 -2.85 -4.72 37.18
N LEU A 799 -2.66 -6.04 37.19
CA LEU A 799 -2.93 -6.88 38.37
C LEU A 799 -2.03 -6.53 39.56
N ALA A 800 -0.73 -6.34 39.32
CA ALA A 800 0.23 -5.94 40.36
C ALA A 800 -0.09 -4.54 40.91
N ARG A 801 -0.32 -3.58 40.01
CA ARG A 801 -0.63 -2.19 40.37
C ARG A 801 -1.95 -2.07 41.12
N ARG A 802 -2.95 -2.87 40.75
CA ARG A 802 -4.23 -2.96 41.50
C ARG A 802 -3.99 -3.34 42.96
N LEU A 803 -3.15 -4.33 43.23
CA LEU A 803 -2.86 -4.74 44.61
C LEU A 803 -2.16 -3.63 45.41
N GLU A 804 -1.24 -2.90 44.80
CA GLU A 804 -0.58 -1.75 45.43
C GLU A 804 -1.58 -0.62 45.76
N LEU A 805 -2.43 -0.24 44.81
CA LEU A 805 -3.42 0.81 45.01
C LEU A 805 -4.44 0.43 46.10
N LEU A 806 -4.89 -0.82 46.16
CA LEU A 806 -5.80 -1.28 47.21
C LEU A 806 -5.16 -1.25 48.61
N ARG A 807 -3.84 -1.47 48.71
CA ARG A 807 -3.10 -1.27 49.98
C ARG A 807 -3.05 0.21 50.37
N GLU A 808 -2.86 1.12 49.42
CA GLU A 808 -2.92 2.56 49.70
C GLU A 808 -4.32 3.01 50.16
N VAL A 809 -5.40 2.43 49.63
CA VAL A 809 -6.76 2.67 50.15
C VAL A 809 -6.91 2.17 51.59
N GLY A 810 -6.35 1.00 51.90
CA GLY A 810 -6.26 0.50 53.29
C GLY A 810 -5.51 1.46 54.22
N ARG A 811 -4.35 1.96 53.79
CA ARG A 811 -3.55 2.95 54.53
C ARG A 811 -4.31 4.27 54.72
N LEU A 812 -5.06 4.71 53.69
CA LEU A 812 -5.91 5.90 53.78
C LEU A 812 -7.04 5.70 54.79
N GLN A 813 -7.69 4.54 54.82
CA GLN A 813 -8.70 4.19 55.83
C GLN A 813 -8.13 4.30 57.25
N GLU A 814 -6.98 3.68 57.50
CA GLU A 814 -6.30 3.71 58.81
C GLU A 814 -5.95 5.16 59.20
N SER A 815 -5.41 5.94 58.26
CA SER A 815 -5.05 7.35 58.50
C SER A 815 -6.25 8.27 58.77
N LEU A 816 -7.46 7.86 58.36
CA LEU A 816 -8.71 8.59 58.59
C LEU A 816 -9.47 8.08 59.82
N GLY A 817 -8.94 7.07 60.54
CA GLY A 817 -9.57 6.47 61.71
C GLY A 817 -10.89 5.75 61.42
N VAL A 818 -11.07 5.26 60.18
CA VAL A 818 -12.29 4.54 59.79
C VAL A 818 -12.15 3.05 60.17
N PRO A 819 -13.06 2.48 60.98
CA PRO A 819 -12.98 1.08 61.39
C PRO A 819 -13.31 0.13 60.24
N GLY A 820 -12.56 -0.97 60.09
CA GLY A 820 -12.82 -2.00 59.10
C GLY A 820 -11.66 -2.98 58.94
N ASP A 821 -11.93 -4.28 59.17
CA ASP A 821 -10.92 -5.37 59.15
C ASP A 821 -10.85 -6.12 57.80
N VAL A 822 -11.59 -5.67 56.78
CA VAL A 822 -11.69 -6.36 55.48
C VAL A 822 -10.87 -5.62 54.43
N SER A 823 -10.04 -6.36 53.67
CA SER A 823 -9.29 -5.79 52.55
C SER A 823 -10.21 -5.25 51.45
N TYR A 824 -9.84 -4.10 50.86
CA TYR A 824 -10.62 -3.48 49.79
C TYR A 824 -10.57 -4.27 48.48
N THR A 825 -11.69 -4.22 47.76
CA THR A 825 -11.83 -4.50 46.33
C THR A 825 -11.94 -3.19 45.56
N CYS A 826 -11.85 -3.21 44.22
CA CYS A 826 -12.05 -2.00 43.42
C CYS A 826 -13.44 -1.39 43.64
N GLU A 827 -14.47 -2.22 43.84
CA GLU A 827 -15.82 -1.77 44.16
C GLU A 827 -15.93 -1.08 45.52
N THR A 828 -15.41 -1.71 46.59
CA THR A 828 -15.48 -1.13 47.94
C THR A 828 -14.56 0.08 48.11
N ALA A 829 -13.43 0.13 47.39
CA ALA A 829 -12.59 1.32 47.30
C ALA A 829 -13.34 2.51 46.67
N GLY A 830 -14.13 2.27 45.62
CA GLY A 830 -14.98 3.29 45.01
C GLY A 830 -16.03 3.85 45.98
N HIS A 831 -16.67 2.96 46.75
CA HIS A 831 -17.58 3.40 47.83
C HIS A 831 -16.85 4.21 48.91
N PHE A 832 -15.68 3.74 49.37
CA PHE A 832 -14.86 4.43 50.34
C PHE A 832 -14.49 5.85 49.87
N TYR A 833 -14.10 6.01 48.61
CA TYR A 833 -13.76 7.33 48.07
C TYR A 833 -14.95 8.30 48.09
N LEU A 834 -16.11 7.87 47.59
CA LEU A 834 -17.32 8.69 47.56
C LEU A 834 -17.75 9.11 48.97
N TYR A 835 -17.80 8.16 49.91
CA TYR A 835 -18.35 8.41 51.24
C TYR A 835 -17.36 9.02 52.23
N GLN A 836 -16.07 8.72 52.13
CA GLN A 836 -15.07 9.14 53.12
C GLN A 836 -14.12 10.23 52.60
N VAL A 837 -13.72 10.18 51.32
CA VAL A 837 -12.72 11.12 50.78
C VAL A 837 -13.37 12.35 50.17
N ILE A 838 -14.35 12.20 49.28
CA ILE A 838 -15.07 13.34 48.67
C ILE A 838 -15.80 14.14 49.75
N SER A 839 -16.50 13.47 50.67
CA SER A 839 -17.22 14.16 51.76
C SER A 839 -16.29 15.03 52.61
N ARG A 840 -15.10 14.52 52.98
CA ARG A 840 -14.08 15.29 53.73
C ARG A 840 -13.48 16.41 52.89
N TRP A 841 -13.25 16.19 51.61
CA TRP A 841 -12.74 17.22 50.71
C TRP A 841 -13.75 18.35 50.50
N GLU A 842 -15.04 18.05 50.30
CA GLU A 842 -16.10 19.05 50.19
C GLU A 842 -16.25 19.86 51.49
N GLN A 843 -16.19 19.19 52.65
CA GLN A 843 -16.17 19.86 53.95
C GLN A 843 -14.95 20.76 54.11
N TYR A 844 -13.76 20.31 53.69
CA TYR A 844 -12.54 21.11 53.67
C TYR A 844 -12.68 22.34 52.77
N MET A 845 -13.09 22.15 51.51
CA MET A 845 -13.33 23.23 50.54
C MET A 845 -14.35 24.24 51.06
N SER A 846 -15.39 23.80 51.77
CA SER A 846 -16.39 24.72 52.36
C SER A 846 -15.80 25.68 53.41
N LYS A 847 -14.68 25.31 54.04
CA LYS A 847 -14.00 26.07 55.09
C LYS A 847 -12.87 26.96 54.54
N VAL A 848 -12.13 26.48 53.53
CA VAL A 848 -10.95 27.19 53.00
C VAL A 848 -11.21 28.00 51.74
N ARG A 849 -12.32 27.78 51.04
CA ARG A 849 -12.65 28.56 49.84
C ARG A 849 -13.10 29.98 50.21
N PRO A 850 -12.53 31.04 49.62
CA PRO A 850 -12.87 32.41 49.96
C PRO A 850 -14.35 32.71 49.65
N LYS A 851 -15.06 33.26 50.63
CA LYS A 851 -16.45 33.76 50.47
C LYS A 851 -16.39 35.23 50.05
N GLN A 852 -17.36 35.70 49.25
CA GLN A 852 -17.39 37.08 48.75
C GLN A 852 -17.06 38.11 49.86
N GLY A 853 -15.94 38.83 49.70
CA GLY A 853 -15.50 39.88 50.62
C GLY A 853 -14.66 39.43 51.83
N LYS A 854 -14.24 38.16 51.96
CA LYS A 854 -13.35 37.68 53.03
C LYS A 854 -12.08 37.04 52.48
N THR A 855 -10.92 37.49 52.95
CA THR A 855 -9.60 36.87 52.70
C THR A 855 -9.38 35.68 53.64
N VAL A 856 -8.90 34.57 53.11
CA VAL A 856 -8.53 33.36 53.88
C VAL A 856 -7.02 33.37 54.07
N GLU A 857 -6.55 33.19 55.29
CA GLU A 857 -5.11 33.13 55.58
C GLU A 857 -4.51 31.80 55.14
N ALA A 858 -3.24 31.80 54.70
CA ALA A 858 -2.53 30.61 54.23
C ALA A 858 -2.50 29.49 55.30
N GLU A 859 -2.44 29.86 56.58
CA GLU A 859 -2.43 28.90 57.70
C GLU A 859 -3.74 28.11 57.82
N ALA A 860 -4.86 28.68 57.36
CA ALA A 860 -6.16 27.99 57.38
C ALA A 860 -6.21 26.79 56.41
N VAL A 861 -5.46 26.86 55.30
CA VAL A 861 -5.31 25.78 54.30
C VAL A 861 -4.65 24.57 54.96
N ALA A 862 -3.50 24.77 55.60
CA ALA A 862 -2.82 23.71 56.34
C ALA A 862 -3.65 23.21 57.52
N THR A 863 -4.26 24.09 58.31
CA THR A 863 -4.98 23.70 59.54
C THR A 863 -6.18 22.79 59.27
N HIS A 864 -6.94 23.06 58.20
CA HIS A 864 -8.17 22.32 57.91
C HIS A 864 -7.96 21.11 56.99
N PHE A 865 -6.75 20.91 56.45
CA PHE A 865 -6.48 19.86 55.48
C PHE A 865 -6.72 18.46 56.07
N PRO A 866 -7.62 17.64 55.49
CA PRO A 866 -8.12 16.43 56.16
C PRO A 866 -7.22 15.20 56.00
N PHE A 867 -6.10 15.29 55.28
CA PHE A 867 -5.28 14.12 54.89
C PHE A 867 -3.82 14.18 55.39
N HIS A 868 -3.54 14.95 56.44
CA HIS A 868 -2.18 15.09 57.01
C HIS A 868 -1.52 13.76 57.34
N GLN A 869 -2.22 12.89 58.06
CA GLN A 869 -1.66 11.61 58.52
C GLN A 869 -1.33 10.68 57.35
N TYR A 870 -2.12 10.72 56.28
CA TYR A 870 -1.84 9.97 55.04
C TYR A 870 -0.57 10.46 54.34
N PHE A 871 -0.35 11.77 54.26
CA PHE A 871 0.84 12.35 53.62
C PHE A 871 2.03 12.55 54.58
N SER A 872 2.01 11.92 55.76
CA SER A 872 3.12 11.96 56.72
C SER A 872 4.43 11.38 56.16
N ASN A 873 4.33 10.44 55.21
CA ASN A 873 5.46 9.84 54.49
C ASN A 873 5.96 10.69 53.29
N ALA A 874 5.35 11.84 53.01
CA ALA A 874 5.85 12.80 52.02
C ALA A 874 6.93 13.72 52.63
N PRO A 875 7.75 14.40 51.82
CA PRO A 875 8.70 15.40 52.32
C PRO A 875 7.99 16.49 53.14
N GLN A 876 8.46 16.73 54.36
CA GLN A 876 7.87 17.68 55.29
C GLN A 876 8.63 19.01 55.32
N PRO A 877 7.97 20.15 55.58
CA PRO A 877 6.52 20.30 55.71
C PRO A 877 5.81 20.26 54.35
N VAL A 878 4.61 19.67 54.29
CA VAL A 878 3.80 19.61 53.05
C VAL A 878 3.38 21.02 52.60
N PHE A 879 2.90 21.85 53.53
CA PHE A 879 2.49 23.24 53.29
C PHE A 879 3.61 24.21 53.67
N ARG A 880 3.78 25.29 52.93
CA ARG A 880 4.89 26.24 53.07
C ARG A 880 4.53 27.48 53.85
N GLY A 881 3.24 27.80 54.00
CA GLY A 881 2.73 28.93 54.78
C GLY A 881 3.06 30.30 54.17
N ARG A 882 3.43 30.36 52.88
CA ARG A 882 3.86 31.61 52.21
C ARG A 882 2.67 32.40 51.66
N THR A 883 1.85 31.76 50.83
CA THR A 883 0.66 32.37 50.23
C THR A 883 -0.49 31.36 50.24
N TYR A 884 -1.73 31.87 50.31
CA TYR A 884 -2.93 31.03 50.22
C TYR A 884 -2.94 30.25 48.89
N ASP A 885 -2.63 30.91 47.78
CA ASP A 885 -2.67 30.28 46.44
C ASP A 885 -1.66 29.13 46.30
N GLU A 886 -0.44 29.28 46.83
CA GLU A 886 0.59 28.23 46.78
C GLU A 886 0.16 27.00 47.61
N ASP A 887 -0.26 27.22 48.86
CA ASP A 887 -0.67 26.12 49.74
C ASP A 887 -1.99 25.47 49.27
N MET A 888 -2.90 26.25 48.68
CA MET A 888 -4.15 25.74 48.13
C MET A 888 -3.87 24.85 46.91
N GLU A 889 -2.96 25.23 46.02
CA GLU A 889 -2.54 24.40 44.89
C GLU A 889 -1.83 23.11 45.36
N ILE A 890 -1.08 23.17 46.47
CA ILE A 890 -0.52 21.98 47.13
C ILE A 890 -1.64 21.08 47.67
N ALA A 891 -2.65 21.64 48.35
CA ALA A 891 -3.80 20.89 48.88
C ALA A 891 -4.58 20.22 47.75
N GLU A 892 -4.85 20.95 46.67
CA GLU A 892 -5.49 20.40 45.48
C GLU A 892 -4.62 19.31 44.83
N GLY A 893 -3.30 19.50 44.76
CA GLY A 893 -2.38 18.48 44.28
C GLY A 893 -2.41 17.20 45.12
N CYS A 894 -2.48 17.34 46.45
CA CYS A 894 -2.66 16.21 47.36
C CYS A 894 -4.00 15.50 47.11
N TYR A 895 -5.08 16.25 46.90
CA TYR A 895 -6.38 15.69 46.55
C TYR A 895 -6.37 14.99 45.18
N ARG A 896 -5.71 15.57 44.17
CA ARG A 896 -5.50 14.94 42.85
C ARG A 896 -4.70 13.65 42.97
N HIS A 897 -3.71 13.60 43.87
CA HIS A 897 -2.97 12.37 44.18
C HIS A 897 -3.89 11.30 44.79
N LEU A 898 -4.76 11.68 45.74
CA LEU A 898 -5.78 10.79 46.31
C LEU A 898 -6.87 10.39 45.31
N ASN A 899 -7.06 11.17 44.24
CA ASN A 899 -8.00 10.85 43.17
C ASN A 899 -7.43 9.83 42.16
N ARG A 900 -6.10 9.72 42.03
CA ARG A 900 -5.46 8.69 41.19
C ARG A 900 -5.89 7.25 41.54
N PRO A 901 -6.04 6.85 42.83
CA PRO A 901 -6.62 5.57 43.21
C PRO A 901 -8.07 5.31 42.74
N ASN A 902 -8.86 6.33 42.37
CA ASN A 902 -10.26 6.16 41.92
C ASN A 902 -10.42 5.81 40.45
N MET A 903 -9.34 5.38 39.83
CA MET A 903 -9.37 4.70 38.54
C MET A 903 -9.89 3.25 38.70
N ALA A 904 -10.62 3.01 39.79
CA ALA A 904 -11.33 1.80 40.15
C ALA A 904 -12.23 1.22 39.04
N PRO A 905 -12.92 1.98 38.16
CA PRO A 905 -13.70 1.37 37.08
C PRO A 905 -12.82 0.56 36.11
N GLU A 906 -11.64 1.08 35.81
CA GLU A 906 -10.69 0.50 34.85
C GLU A 906 -10.07 -0.79 35.41
N PHE A 907 -9.61 -0.76 36.67
CA PHE A 907 -9.09 -1.93 37.36
C PHE A 907 -10.18 -2.94 37.77
N ARG A 908 -11.45 -2.51 37.95
CA ARG A 908 -12.59 -3.38 38.26
C ARG A 908 -12.89 -4.35 37.13
N ALA A 909 -12.65 -3.96 35.88
CA ALA A 909 -12.80 -4.88 34.75
C ALA A 909 -11.96 -6.16 34.91
N PHE A 910 -10.80 -6.07 35.57
CA PHE A 910 -9.93 -7.21 35.84
C PHE A 910 -10.42 -8.11 36.98
N GLU A 911 -11.31 -7.63 37.85
CA GLU A 911 -12.03 -8.44 38.82
C GLU A 911 -13.17 -9.22 38.16
N LEU A 912 -13.86 -8.59 37.19
CA LEU A 912 -14.99 -9.18 36.47
C LEU A 912 -14.55 -10.21 35.43
N LEU A 913 -13.45 -9.94 34.72
CA LEU A 913 -12.91 -10.80 33.68
C LEU A 913 -11.91 -11.79 34.28
N ARG A 914 -12.18 -13.09 34.11
CA ARG A 914 -11.34 -14.16 34.70
C ARG A 914 -10.17 -14.57 33.81
N SER A 915 -10.39 -14.70 32.49
CA SER A 915 -9.36 -15.17 31.57
C SER A 915 -8.37 -14.06 31.22
N GLY A 916 -7.09 -14.42 31.01
CA GLY A 916 -6.08 -13.47 30.53
C GLY A 916 -6.43 -12.90 29.15
N LEU A 917 -7.09 -13.70 28.30
CA LEU A 917 -7.55 -13.27 26.98
C LEU A 917 -8.59 -12.15 27.09
N ASP A 918 -9.61 -12.31 27.92
CA ASP A 918 -10.67 -11.29 28.04
C ASP A 918 -10.13 -10.00 28.67
N ARG A 919 -9.25 -10.12 29.66
CA ARG A 919 -8.52 -8.97 30.23
C ARG A 919 -7.72 -8.22 29.17
N SER A 920 -7.02 -8.94 28.30
CA SER A 920 -6.27 -8.32 27.19
C SER A 920 -7.19 -7.63 26.17
N LYS A 921 -8.37 -8.19 25.90
CA LYS A 921 -9.39 -7.55 25.04
C LYS A 921 -9.90 -6.25 25.66
N TYR A 922 -10.13 -6.22 26.97
CA TYR A 922 -10.53 -4.99 27.67
C TYR A 922 -9.48 -3.89 27.51
N LEU A 923 -8.20 -4.21 27.69
CA LEU A 923 -7.11 -3.25 27.48
C LEU A 923 -7.12 -2.69 26.06
N LEU A 924 -7.27 -3.58 25.08
CA LEU A 924 -7.23 -3.23 23.66
C LEU A 924 -8.43 -2.38 23.22
N VAL A 925 -9.61 -2.60 23.79
CA VAL A 925 -10.85 -1.91 23.33
C VAL A 925 -11.13 -0.65 24.15
N LYS A 926 -10.74 -0.60 25.43
CA LYS A 926 -11.14 0.47 26.35
C LYS A 926 -9.98 1.23 26.98
N GLU A 927 -9.00 0.53 27.55
CA GLU A 927 -7.98 1.17 28.42
C GLU A 927 -6.87 1.88 27.64
N ALA A 928 -6.29 1.18 26.66
CA ALA A 928 -5.11 1.69 25.97
C ALA A 928 -5.46 2.94 25.17
N LYS A 929 -4.66 4.00 25.27
CA LYS A 929 -4.79 5.21 24.45
C LYS A 929 -3.78 5.24 23.30
N ILE A 930 -2.67 4.54 23.46
CA ILE A 930 -1.63 4.39 22.44
C ILE A 930 -1.47 2.90 22.19
N ILE A 931 -1.84 2.48 20.98
CA ILE A 931 -1.81 1.08 20.55
C ILE A 931 -0.85 0.99 19.37
N ALA A 932 0.12 0.09 19.45
CA ALA A 932 1.15 -0.03 18.44
C ALA A 932 1.28 -1.44 17.89
N MET A 933 1.51 -1.56 16.59
CA MET A 933 1.71 -2.83 15.90
C MET A 933 2.49 -2.64 14.60
N THR A 934 2.99 -3.72 14.00
CA THR A 934 3.55 -3.64 12.65
C THR A 934 2.43 -3.64 11.59
N CYS A 935 2.71 -3.13 10.39
CA CYS A 935 1.77 -3.14 9.26
C CYS A 935 1.31 -4.56 8.90
N THR A 936 2.24 -5.53 8.93
CA THR A 936 1.94 -6.95 8.74
C THR A 936 0.96 -7.46 9.80
N HIS A 937 1.16 -7.10 11.08
CA HIS A 937 0.25 -7.51 12.14
C HIS A 937 -1.13 -6.86 12.00
N ALA A 938 -1.18 -5.58 11.60
CA ALA A 938 -2.44 -4.88 11.30
C ALA A 938 -3.23 -5.60 10.20
N ALA A 939 -2.56 -6.02 9.12
CA ALA A 939 -3.19 -6.75 8.02
C ALA A 939 -3.72 -8.13 8.43
N LEU A 940 -2.97 -8.85 9.27
CA LEU A 940 -3.36 -10.15 9.82
C LEU A 940 -4.54 -10.06 10.79
N LYS A 941 -4.55 -9.04 11.67
CA LYS A 941 -5.49 -8.93 12.79
C LYS A 941 -6.66 -8.01 12.55
N ARG A 942 -6.79 -7.42 11.36
CA ARG A 942 -7.91 -6.53 11.03
C ARG A 942 -9.27 -7.15 11.37
N HIS A 943 -9.55 -8.37 10.92
CA HIS A 943 -10.85 -9.01 11.15
C HIS A 943 -11.15 -9.13 12.65
N ASP A 944 -10.20 -9.66 13.43
CA ASP A 944 -10.31 -9.77 14.89
C ASP A 944 -10.50 -8.40 15.55
N LEU A 945 -9.78 -7.37 15.12
CA LEU A 945 -9.87 -6.01 15.67
C LEU A 945 -11.24 -5.38 15.40
N VAL A 946 -11.77 -5.53 14.19
CA VAL A 946 -13.08 -5.01 13.79
C VAL A 946 -14.19 -5.74 14.56
N GLU A 947 -14.11 -7.06 14.71
CA GLU A 947 -15.08 -7.86 15.49
C GLU A 947 -15.06 -7.48 16.98
N LEU A 948 -13.87 -7.20 17.54
CA LEU A 948 -13.71 -6.72 18.91
C LEU A 948 -14.25 -5.29 19.13
N GLY A 949 -14.60 -4.56 18.07
CA GLY A 949 -15.02 -3.16 18.15
C GLY A 949 -13.86 -2.23 18.50
N PHE A 950 -12.65 -2.52 18.00
CA PHE A 950 -11.50 -1.63 18.12
C PHE A 950 -11.83 -0.26 17.51
N LYS A 951 -11.43 0.81 18.22
CA LYS A 951 -11.66 2.21 17.82
C LYS A 951 -10.39 3.03 18.00
N TYR A 952 -10.13 3.95 17.07
CA TYR A 952 -9.04 4.92 17.11
C TYR A 952 -9.38 6.19 16.35
N ASP A 953 -8.70 7.28 16.70
CA ASP A 953 -8.95 8.63 16.18
C ASP A 953 -7.77 9.15 15.37
N ASN A 954 -6.54 8.71 15.67
CA ASN A 954 -5.32 9.19 15.04
C ASN A 954 -4.47 8.00 14.60
N ILE A 955 -3.86 8.08 13.42
CA ILE A 955 -2.83 7.12 12.97
C ILE A 955 -1.50 7.85 12.83
N LEU A 956 -0.45 7.26 13.41
CA LEU A 956 0.93 7.64 13.14
C LEU A 956 1.68 6.46 12.53
N MET A 957 2.35 6.70 11.41
CA MET A 957 3.19 5.71 10.73
C MET A 957 4.66 6.15 10.70
N GLU A 958 5.56 5.25 11.06
CA GLU A 958 7.01 5.41 10.88
C GLU A 958 7.52 4.38 9.88
N GLU A 959 8.62 4.68 9.19
CA GLU A 959 9.16 3.88 8.08
C GLU A 959 8.17 3.81 6.89
N SER A 960 7.29 4.82 6.74
CA SER A 960 6.19 4.77 5.77
C SER A 960 6.60 4.56 4.30
N ALA A 961 7.84 4.92 3.95
CA ALA A 961 8.38 4.71 2.60
C ALA A 961 8.76 3.24 2.32
N GLN A 962 8.94 2.42 3.36
CA GLN A 962 9.28 0.99 3.30
C GLN A 962 8.07 0.07 3.47
N ILE A 963 6.87 0.62 3.64
CA ILE A 963 5.62 -0.14 3.75
C ILE A 963 4.97 -0.22 2.36
N LEU A 964 4.49 -1.40 1.97
CA LEU A 964 3.76 -1.58 0.71
C LEU A 964 2.50 -0.69 0.66
N GLU A 965 2.11 -0.29 -0.55
CA GLU A 965 0.90 0.48 -0.85
C GLU A 965 -0.33 -0.03 -0.06
N ILE A 966 -0.64 -1.32 -0.18
CA ILE A 966 -1.82 -1.93 0.46
C ILE A 966 -1.70 -2.08 1.97
N GLU A 967 -0.51 -2.38 2.48
CA GLU A 967 -0.25 -2.51 3.92
C GLU A 967 -0.26 -1.15 4.61
N THR A 968 -0.07 -0.05 3.87
CA THR A 968 -0.28 1.32 4.32
C THR A 968 -1.77 1.68 4.39
N PHE A 969 -2.58 1.17 3.47
CA PHE A 969 -4.02 1.43 3.41
C PHE A 969 -4.83 0.68 4.47
N ILE A 970 -4.53 -0.61 4.70
CA ILE A 970 -5.28 -1.48 5.64
C ILE A 970 -5.47 -0.85 7.04
N PRO A 971 -4.43 -0.24 7.65
CA PRO A 971 -4.56 0.43 8.95
C PRO A 971 -5.62 1.54 9.03
N LEU A 972 -6.05 2.13 7.90
CA LEU A 972 -7.13 3.12 7.88
C LEU A 972 -8.49 2.52 8.26
N LEU A 973 -8.64 1.20 8.15
CA LEU A 973 -9.92 0.49 8.23
C LEU A 973 -9.88 -0.66 9.26
N LEU A 974 -9.14 -0.50 10.37
CA LEU A 974 -9.15 -1.46 11.51
C LEU A 974 -10.34 -1.26 12.46
N GLN A 975 -11.28 -0.38 12.11
CA GLN A 975 -12.48 -0.05 12.88
C GLN A 975 -13.71 0.04 11.96
N ASN A 976 -14.89 -0.12 12.56
CA ASN A 976 -16.16 0.14 11.86
C ASN A 976 -16.44 1.65 11.74
N PRO A 977 -17.20 2.10 10.72
CA PRO A 977 -17.67 3.47 10.62
C PRO A 977 -18.54 3.85 11.83
N GLU A 978 -18.53 5.13 12.18
CA GLU A 978 -19.36 5.72 13.23
C GLU A 978 -20.31 6.73 12.58
N ASP A 979 -21.63 6.50 12.70
CA ASP A 979 -22.68 7.30 12.06
C ASP A 979 -22.53 7.47 10.54
N GLY A 980 -21.97 6.45 9.87
CA GLY A 980 -21.74 6.44 8.42
C GLY A 980 -20.44 7.12 7.98
N TYR A 981 -19.64 7.64 8.91
CA TYR A 981 -18.37 8.31 8.62
C TYR A 981 -17.18 7.59 9.26
N SER A 982 -15.98 7.83 8.73
CA SER A 982 -14.75 7.38 9.38
C SER A 982 -14.49 8.20 10.65
N ARG A 983 -14.16 7.52 11.76
CA ARG A 983 -13.78 8.17 13.03
C ARG A 983 -12.40 8.86 12.97
N LEU A 984 -11.59 8.52 11.96
CA LEU A 984 -10.22 8.99 11.79
C LEU A 984 -10.16 10.52 11.60
N LYS A 985 -9.41 11.18 12.47
CA LYS A 985 -9.21 12.64 12.51
C LYS A 985 -7.87 13.07 11.95
N ARG A 986 -6.84 12.22 12.10
CA ARG A 986 -5.45 12.53 11.73
C ARG A 986 -4.76 11.33 11.13
N TRP A 987 -3.99 11.58 10.08
CA TRP A 987 -3.06 10.60 9.53
C TRP A 987 -1.67 11.24 9.38
N ILE A 988 -0.73 10.76 10.19
CA ILE A 988 0.65 11.23 10.22
C ILE A 988 1.52 10.13 9.61
N MET A 989 2.27 10.45 8.55
CA MET A 989 3.19 9.53 7.92
C MET A 989 4.61 10.11 7.94
N ILE A 990 5.54 9.36 8.51
CA ILE A 990 6.95 9.76 8.65
C ILE A 990 7.80 8.72 7.93
N GLY A 991 8.51 9.14 6.89
CA GLY A 991 9.28 8.23 6.03
C GLY A 991 10.37 8.94 5.24
N ASP A 992 11.07 8.18 4.40
CA ASP A 992 12.10 8.70 3.51
C ASP A 992 12.05 7.97 2.17
N HIS A 993 11.50 8.65 1.16
CA HIS A 993 11.34 8.11 -0.20
C HIS A 993 12.64 8.17 -1.02
N HIS A 994 13.71 8.76 -0.48
CA HIS A 994 15.04 8.75 -1.09
C HIS A 994 15.91 7.58 -0.60
N GLN A 995 15.40 6.78 0.34
CA GLN A 995 16.02 5.53 0.80
C GLN A 995 15.38 4.31 0.13
N LEU A 996 15.78 3.11 0.55
CA LEU A 996 15.29 1.86 -0.02
C LEU A 996 13.75 1.75 0.09
N PRO A 997 13.08 1.30 -0.98
CA PRO A 997 11.66 1.00 -0.98
C PRO A 997 11.36 -0.31 -0.23
N PRO A 998 10.08 -0.70 -0.06
CA PRO A 998 9.69 -2.05 0.38
C PRO A 998 10.34 -3.11 -0.51
N VAL A 999 10.74 -4.23 0.10
CA VAL A 999 11.41 -5.33 -0.61
C VAL A 999 10.41 -6.14 -1.41
N ILE A 1000 10.62 -6.22 -2.72
CA ILE A 1000 9.90 -7.15 -3.62
C ILE A 1000 10.84 -8.30 -3.94
N LYS A 1001 10.43 -9.55 -3.71
CA LYS A 1001 11.35 -10.69 -3.91
C LYS A 1001 11.65 -10.91 -5.39
N ASN A 1002 10.63 -10.77 -6.23
CA ASN A 1002 10.77 -10.89 -7.67
C ASN A 1002 10.75 -9.52 -8.34
N MET A 1003 11.94 -9.06 -8.72
CA MET A 1003 12.15 -7.74 -9.35
C MET A 1003 11.39 -7.58 -10.68
N ALA A 1004 10.86 -8.64 -11.31
CA ALA A 1004 9.98 -8.48 -12.47
C ALA A 1004 8.70 -7.71 -12.14
N PHE A 1005 8.13 -7.90 -10.93
CA PHE A 1005 6.97 -7.15 -10.45
C PHE A 1005 7.30 -5.69 -10.17
N GLN A 1006 8.53 -5.40 -9.72
CA GLN A 1006 9.02 -4.03 -9.61
C GLN A 1006 9.14 -3.39 -11.01
N LYS A 1007 9.89 -4.01 -11.92
CA LYS A 1007 10.19 -3.46 -13.25
C LYS A 1007 8.95 -3.21 -14.10
N TYR A 1008 7.98 -4.12 -14.06
CA TYR A 1008 6.77 -4.01 -14.89
C TYR A 1008 5.63 -3.27 -14.19
N SER A 1009 5.39 -3.55 -12.92
CA SER A 1009 4.19 -3.08 -12.19
C SER A 1009 4.48 -1.98 -11.17
N ASN A 1010 5.75 -1.64 -10.93
CA ASN A 1010 6.19 -0.73 -9.88
C ASN A 1010 5.65 -1.10 -8.48
N MET A 1011 5.60 -2.41 -8.19
CA MET A 1011 4.98 -2.95 -6.96
C MET A 1011 5.69 -2.48 -5.67
N GLU A 1012 6.96 -2.08 -5.74
CA GLU A 1012 7.71 -1.53 -4.61
C GLU A 1012 7.23 -0.11 -4.22
N GLN A 1013 6.43 0.56 -5.04
CA GLN A 1013 5.98 1.90 -4.70
C GLN A 1013 5.13 1.87 -3.42
N SER A 1014 5.61 2.54 -2.37
CA SER A 1014 4.81 2.80 -1.18
C SER A 1014 3.78 3.89 -1.42
N LEU A 1015 2.69 3.88 -0.66
CA LEU A 1015 1.70 4.96 -0.69
C LEU A 1015 2.33 6.30 -0.29
N PHE A 1016 3.31 6.29 0.62
CA PHE A 1016 4.09 7.47 0.97
C PHE A 1016 4.82 8.06 -0.26
N THR A 1017 5.59 7.24 -0.98
CA THR A 1017 6.29 7.68 -2.20
C THR A 1017 5.30 8.15 -3.27
N ARG A 1018 4.15 7.48 -3.42
CA ARG A 1018 3.09 7.92 -4.34
C ARG A 1018 2.57 9.31 -4.00
N PHE A 1019 2.28 9.56 -2.73
CA PHE A 1019 1.76 10.86 -2.28
C PHE A 1019 2.78 11.98 -2.50
N VAL A 1020 4.07 11.71 -2.28
CA VAL A 1020 5.13 12.68 -2.63
C VAL A 1020 5.13 12.97 -4.14
N ARG A 1021 5.05 11.93 -4.99
CA ARG A 1021 5.00 12.10 -6.46
C ARG A 1021 3.74 12.82 -6.94
N LEU A 1022 2.61 12.64 -6.26
CA LEU A 1022 1.35 13.36 -6.50
C LEU A 1022 1.44 14.85 -6.12
N GLY A 1023 2.45 15.24 -5.34
CA GLY A 1023 2.62 16.62 -4.88
C GLY A 1023 1.92 16.93 -3.56
N VAL A 1024 1.63 15.91 -2.74
CA VAL A 1024 1.12 16.15 -1.38
C VAL A 1024 2.18 16.95 -0.59
N PRO A 1025 1.82 18.05 0.10
CA PRO A 1025 2.77 18.85 0.84
C PRO A 1025 3.51 18.04 1.91
N THR A 1026 4.84 18.16 1.92
CA THR A 1026 5.73 17.49 2.86
C THR A 1026 6.44 18.48 3.78
N VAL A 1027 6.62 18.10 5.05
CA VAL A 1027 7.61 18.73 5.93
C VAL A 1027 8.92 17.97 5.80
N ASP A 1028 9.89 18.58 5.12
CA ASP A 1028 11.22 18.00 4.86
C ASP A 1028 12.17 18.36 6.02
N LEU A 1029 12.47 17.41 6.92
CA LEU A 1029 13.38 17.65 8.04
C LEU A 1029 14.80 17.95 7.54
N ASP A 1030 15.43 18.98 8.09
CA ASP A 1030 16.56 19.67 7.47
C ASP A 1030 17.87 19.61 8.26
N ALA A 1031 17.93 18.97 9.43
CA ALA A 1031 19.14 18.93 10.25
C ALA A 1031 19.42 17.52 10.80
N GLN A 1032 20.53 16.90 10.39
CA GLN A 1032 20.93 15.58 10.89
C GLN A 1032 21.79 15.66 12.15
N GLY A 1033 21.62 14.69 13.06
CA GLY A 1033 22.26 14.66 14.37
C GLY A 1033 23.17 13.46 14.66
N ARG A 1034 23.50 12.62 13.67
CA ARG A 1034 24.14 11.30 13.90
C ARG A 1034 25.53 11.12 13.30
N ALA A 1035 25.84 11.79 12.19
CA ALA A 1035 27.07 11.60 11.43
C ALA A 1035 27.90 12.89 11.36
N ARG A 1036 29.18 12.82 10.96
CA ARG A 1036 30.01 14.01 10.70
C ARG A 1036 29.43 14.83 9.54
N ALA A 1037 29.64 16.14 9.54
CA ALA A 1037 29.22 17.01 8.44
C ALA A 1037 29.88 16.64 7.10
N SER A 1038 31.14 16.21 7.12
CA SER A 1038 31.86 15.70 5.94
C SER A 1038 31.19 14.48 5.30
N LEU A 1039 30.74 13.52 6.12
CA LEU A 1039 29.98 12.35 5.66
C LEU A 1039 28.57 12.72 5.19
N CYS A 1040 27.94 13.71 5.83
CA CYS A 1040 26.62 14.22 5.43
C CYS A 1040 26.61 14.74 3.98
N ASN A 1041 27.71 15.37 3.55
CA ASN A 1041 27.85 15.89 2.18
C ASN A 1041 27.78 14.80 1.09
N LEU A 1042 28.00 13.54 1.43
CA LEU A 1042 27.90 12.42 0.47
C LEU A 1042 26.46 12.11 0.06
N TYR A 1043 25.47 12.55 0.84
CA TYR A 1043 24.05 12.25 0.59
C TYR A 1043 23.12 13.46 0.68
N ASN A 1044 23.51 14.57 1.31
CA ASN A 1044 22.63 15.73 1.51
C ASN A 1044 22.17 16.41 0.22
N TRP A 1045 22.94 16.31 -0.87
CA TRP A 1045 22.61 16.83 -2.20
C TRP A 1045 21.29 16.25 -2.75
N ARG A 1046 20.85 15.09 -2.24
CA ARG A 1046 19.59 14.45 -2.64
C ARG A 1046 18.36 15.08 -1.97
N TYR A 1047 18.54 15.82 -0.87
CA TYR A 1047 17.48 16.33 -0.02
C TYR A 1047 17.37 17.85 -0.09
N LYS A 1048 16.19 18.38 0.23
CA LYS A 1048 15.97 19.83 0.28
C LYS A 1048 16.65 20.40 1.54
N GLN A 1049 17.70 21.20 1.34
CA GLN A 1049 18.34 22.00 2.39
C GLN A 1049 18.84 21.19 3.62
N LEU A 1050 19.27 19.93 3.44
CA LEU A 1050 19.75 19.11 4.55
C LEU A 1050 21.13 19.56 5.08
N GLY A 1051 21.11 20.12 6.28
CA GLY A 1051 22.27 20.50 7.10
C GLY A 1051 22.50 19.59 8.30
N ASN A 1052 23.11 20.14 9.36
CA ASN A 1052 23.56 19.42 10.55
C ASN A 1052 23.09 20.13 11.83
N LEU A 1053 22.74 19.35 12.86
CA LEU A 1053 22.41 19.91 14.18
C LEU A 1053 23.66 20.50 14.88
N PRO A 1054 23.48 21.47 15.81
CA PRO A 1054 24.61 22.15 16.46
C PRO A 1054 25.61 21.20 17.14
N HIS A 1055 25.12 20.14 17.79
CA HIS A 1055 26.00 19.19 18.49
C HIS A 1055 26.91 18.40 17.54
N VAL A 1056 26.48 18.14 16.30
CA VAL A 1056 27.32 17.52 15.27
C VAL A 1056 28.49 18.43 14.89
N GLN A 1057 28.24 19.74 14.88
CA GLN A 1057 29.25 20.73 14.51
C GLN A 1057 30.21 21.03 15.67
N GLN A 1058 29.73 20.96 16.91
CA GLN A 1058 30.45 21.47 18.09
C GLN A 1058 31.10 20.36 18.94
N LEU A 1059 30.52 19.15 19.02
CA LEU A 1059 31.05 18.13 19.93
C LEU A 1059 32.37 17.55 19.40
N PRO A 1060 33.40 17.38 20.28
CA PRO A 1060 34.70 16.84 19.88
C PRO A 1060 34.63 15.48 19.18
N GLN A 1061 33.67 14.63 19.57
CA GLN A 1061 33.50 13.29 18.99
C GLN A 1061 33.26 13.29 17.47
N PHE A 1062 32.76 14.39 16.88
CA PHE A 1062 32.58 14.52 15.44
C PHE A 1062 33.74 15.25 14.74
N GLN A 1063 34.64 15.87 15.51
CA GLN A 1063 35.78 16.64 15.00
C GLN A 1063 37.10 15.85 15.06
N VAL A 1064 37.25 14.94 16.03
CA VAL A 1064 38.46 14.11 16.21
C VAL A 1064 38.69 13.24 14.96
N PRO A 1065 39.88 13.24 14.32
CA PRO A 1065 40.14 12.43 13.12
C PRO A 1065 40.12 10.93 13.43
N ASN A 1066 39.98 10.10 12.40
CA ASN A 1066 40.05 8.64 12.55
C ASN A 1066 41.51 8.20 12.75
N PRO A 1067 41.92 7.61 13.90
CA PRO A 1067 43.32 7.27 14.13
C PRO A 1067 43.87 6.29 13.08
N GLY A 1068 45.05 6.60 12.53
CA GLY A 1068 45.69 5.77 11.51
C GLY A 1068 45.19 6.02 10.07
N LEU A 1069 44.26 6.95 9.86
CA LEU A 1069 43.74 7.30 8.54
C LEU A 1069 43.79 8.83 8.33
N THR A 1070 44.35 9.27 7.20
CA THR A 1070 44.51 10.71 6.88
C THR A 1070 43.17 11.42 6.68
N PHE A 1071 42.18 10.72 6.11
CA PHE A 1071 40.86 11.26 5.79
C PHE A 1071 39.78 10.51 6.58
N ASP A 1072 38.65 11.17 6.82
CA ASP A 1072 37.48 10.60 7.48
C ASP A 1072 36.62 9.74 6.55
N PHE A 1073 36.67 9.99 5.24
CA PHE A 1073 36.21 9.09 4.19
C PHE A 1073 37.15 9.12 2.97
N GLN A 1074 37.28 7.99 2.29
CA GLN A 1074 38.02 7.85 1.03
C GLN A 1074 37.30 6.87 0.10
N LEU A 1075 37.27 7.17 -1.19
CA LEU A 1075 36.97 6.17 -2.21
C LEU A 1075 38.30 5.54 -2.66
N VAL A 1076 38.45 4.23 -2.52
CA VAL A 1076 39.66 3.51 -2.89
C VAL A 1076 39.42 2.81 -4.22
N ASN A 1077 40.12 3.23 -5.26
CA ASN A 1077 40.11 2.54 -6.54
C ASN A 1077 40.84 1.19 -6.41
N VAL A 1078 40.17 0.11 -6.78
CA VAL A 1078 40.71 -1.26 -6.73
C VAL A 1078 40.78 -1.78 -8.16
N GLU A 1079 42.00 -1.83 -8.70
CA GLU A 1079 42.28 -2.44 -10.00
C GLU A 1079 42.19 -3.97 -9.93
N ASP A 1080 42.24 -4.63 -11.08
CA ASP A 1080 42.25 -6.09 -11.17
C ASP A 1080 43.34 -6.72 -10.27
N PHE A 1081 42.95 -7.73 -9.50
CA PHE A 1081 43.89 -8.56 -8.75
C PHE A 1081 44.09 -9.88 -9.48
N ASN A 1082 45.34 -10.20 -9.84
CA ASN A 1082 45.69 -11.34 -10.72
C ASN A 1082 44.94 -11.30 -12.07
N GLY A 1083 44.68 -10.11 -12.61
CA GLY A 1083 43.97 -9.93 -13.88
C GLY A 1083 42.46 -10.18 -13.81
N VAL A 1084 41.88 -10.23 -12.60
CA VAL A 1084 40.45 -10.38 -12.36
C VAL A 1084 39.96 -9.21 -11.49
N GLY A 1085 38.93 -8.53 -11.96
CA GLY A 1085 38.15 -7.56 -11.20
C GLY A 1085 36.94 -8.24 -10.57
N GLU A 1086 35.73 -7.90 -11.03
CA GLU A 1086 34.50 -8.63 -10.68
C GLU A 1086 34.56 -10.09 -11.15
N SER A 1087 34.13 -11.01 -10.30
CA SER A 1087 34.03 -12.43 -10.64
C SER A 1087 32.68 -13.04 -10.26
N GLU A 1088 32.26 -14.08 -10.99
CA GLU A 1088 30.94 -14.71 -10.85
C GLU A 1088 31.10 -16.24 -10.77
N PRO A 1089 31.57 -16.80 -9.61
CA PRO A 1089 31.78 -18.25 -9.48
C PRO A 1089 30.48 -19.06 -9.54
N ASN A 1090 29.35 -18.43 -9.16
CA ASN A 1090 28.01 -18.93 -9.41
C ASN A 1090 27.20 -17.83 -10.10
N PRO A 1091 26.23 -18.19 -10.98
CA PRO A 1091 25.43 -17.18 -11.66
C PRO A 1091 24.80 -16.17 -10.70
N TYR A 1092 24.97 -14.87 -10.96
CA TYR A 1092 24.55 -13.71 -10.16
C TYR A 1092 25.19 -13.59 -8.77
N PHE A 1093 26.21 -14.39 -8.48
CA PHE A 1093 26.97 -14.33 -7.24
C PHE A 1093 28.25 -13.51 -7.44
N TYR A 1094 28.07 -12.22 -7.71
CA TYR A 1094 29.16 -11.27 -7.93
C TYR A 1094 30.06 -11.17 -6.68
N GLN A 1095 31.37 -11.22 -6.90
CA GLN A 1095 32.44 -11.15 -5.88
C GLN A 1095 33.48 -10.11 -6.23
#